data_AF-A0A9E3WKT8-F1
#
_entry.id   AF-A0A9E3WKT8-F1
#
_cell.length_a   1.000
_cell.length_b   1.000
_cell.length_c   1.000
_cell.angle_alpha   90.00
_cell.angle_beta   90.00
_cell.angle_gamma   90.00
#
_symmetry.space_group_name_H-M   'P 1'
#
loop_
_entity.id
_entity.type
_entity.pdbx_description
1 polymer ?
#
loop_
_entity_poly.entity_id
_entity_poly.type
_entity_poly.pdbx_seq_one_letter_code
_entity_poly.pdbx_strand_id
1 'polypeptide(L)'
;MNATIFWRLVWKEYRQQQSLWIAIALAGLVFQIAMLVFSTLNGIADLPNRLFAIALGVPVLYSLGCGAMLFAGEHESGTYPFQQSLPVSANVVFFAKFAFALASGFLLFPVLWSLAFAMSSWTLPEREWHIQLWGGGVVAATEVLIWASLGSLLLRKVLPAAICGGTAAALVGYGALVATYSLQRTAGQQGYEYISTIPFRGCFGVLAFIVAVKLGRQWFNEQPLRWGTTSSQVTRVRPETLGRRQTANATPISVLGRLLWHEWRQCRPTMFWCILGHFVFASWLATGSFGSEAYLVVLPALATIFGASVFAADQRQAQYSFFSEHGVRPRLVWLSRQTVWGLSLFALLLVACSLQLFFGSRNIREELTASGFVLLMFTTGQLCSILIRSNIVAVFAAVLCNISLFTWTTFMASLGDTWIVGVPALPFIFLWASWLYAPKWIQQRFTWRTRVLTAATIAGPLLCVVLATAAYRVFEIPAVRPSYSTAVIQADDSPSARETSAMYASANRLLSGHLSADETGTMTITSRDDSWLEGIQLFLTASRRDTCYFHHWNDIEPSREFEGIPLTRAVLAEAAYRTEHGELDGAAELHDGILRLASHLYQQRSETLYRMQASAVEEELYASIARWAEHDSLEAERVLQTLNQLQLWADGNDAHWQNSILEHRQNVQQLIALDDHAMRVNYSFSDHERTAWKTLGYLCPWERWRMSRVLEVYTETELQGIKVIEERGPRIPPYAQSKLPWDTVLTLTNGERRLIRSTEVETWTRFTTLINMVSPPFAFSYVAFEHQSQVRRHAICVQLAAIAWRKQHGSLPESLKSLVGSPFQQLPLDPYTKQPFVYLPNGVEEEVWDDPYEGMAGIMMGSGGMYASGSGDSQIEWKPPKRRLVRSEPFIWSPGEELRYAPSSPHGVSQSPVAGDFRDQNGNSLTDVDLLRQGVRFPLSMPQPSEEQSQPSNSSDDADALPNDE
;
A
#
# COMPACT_ATOMS: atom_id res chain seq x y z
N MET A 1 49.61 -2.32 37.50
CA MET A 1 50.05 -2.73 36.15
C MET A 1 48.94 -3.40 35.31
N ASN A 2 48.13 -4.32 35.85
CA ASN A 2 47.10 -5.01 35.05
C ASN A 2 46.00 -4.08 34.52
N ALA A 3 45.51 -3.14 35.33
CA ALA A 3 44.52 -2.15 34.90
C ALA A 3 45.00 -1.29 33.72
N THR A 4 46.26 -0.85 33.75
CA THR A 4 46.85 -0.06 32.65
C THR A 4 47.01 -0.86 31.36
N ILE A 5 47.27 -2.17 31.43
CA ILE A 5 47.36 -3.04 30.25
C ILE A 5 45.97 -3.31 29.67
N PHE A 6 44.98 -3.58 30.53
CA PHE A 6 43.59 -3.78 30.11
C PHE A 6 43.08 -2.60 29.27
N TRP A 7 43.22 -1.36 29.76
CA TRP A 7 42.79 -0.17 29.03
C TRP A 7 43.55 0.08 27.72
N ARG A 8 44.85 -0.30 27.65
CA ARG A 8 45.61 -0.24 26.39
C ARG A 8 45.07 -1.21 25.35
N LEU A 9 44.63 -2.39 25.76
CA LEU A 9 43.99 -3.36 24.87
C LEU A 9 42.62 -2.86 24.42
N VAL A 10 41.79 -2.33 25.33
CA VAL A 10 40.51 -1.70 24.99
C VAL A 10 40.70 -0.56 23.98
N TRP A 11 41.70 0.30 24.19
CA TRP A 11 42.03 1.39 23.25
C TRP A 11 42.50 0.88 21.88
N LYS A 12 43.22 -0.24 21.83
CA LYS A 12 43.58 -0.91 20.57
C LYS A 12 42.30 -1.34 19.83
N GLU A 13 41.39 -2.03 20.52
CA GLU A 13 40.12 -2.48 19.91
C GLU A 13 39.26 -1.32 19.43
N TYR A 14 39.18 -0.24 20.20
CA TYR A 14 38.52 1.00 19.77
C TYR A 14 39.06 1.49 18.43
N ARG A 15 40.38 1.64 18.28
CA ARG A 15 40.97 2.13 17.03
C ARG A 15 40.76 1.17 15.86
N GLN A 16 40.70 -0.13 16.13
CA GLN A 16 40.48 -1.15 15.10
C GLN A 16 39.01 -1.21 14.65
N GLN A 17 38.07 -1.01 15.56
CA GLN A 17 36.65 -1.23 15.32
C GLN A 17 35.84 0.07 15.13
N GLN A 18 36.39 1.25 15.42
CA GLN A 18 35.72 2.54 15.23
C GLN A 18 35.14 2.72 13.82
N SER A 19 35.84 2.26 12.78
CA SER A 19 35.36 2.39 11.40
C SER A 19 34.15 1.52 11.14
N LEU A 20 34.11 0.32 11.75
CA LEU A 20 32.92 -0.53 11.70
C LEU A 20 31.77 0.14 12.46
N TRP A 21 32.03 0.62 13.69
CA TRP A 21 31.01 1.25 14.51
C TRP A 21 30.35 2.45 13.81
N ILE A 22 31.17 3.36 13.25
CA ILE A 22 30.67 4.53 12.50
C ILE A 22 29.89 4.09 11.25
N ALA A 23 30.39 3.09 10.51
CA ALA A 23 29.70 2.58 9.33
C ALA A 23 28.31 2.00 9.69
N ILE A 24 28.19 1.27 10.80
CA ILE A 24 26.91 0.71 11.25
C ILE A 24 25.99 1.78 11.86
N ALA A 25 26.52 2.80 12.53
CA ALA A 25 25.70 3.93 12.99
C ALA A 25 25.11 4.71 11.81
N LEU A 26 25.93 5.04 10.80
CA LEU A 26 25.46 5.70 9.58
C LEU A 26 24.47 4.84 8.79
N ALA A 27 24.69 3.52 8.76
CA ALA A 27 23.73 2.57 8.21
C ALA A 27 22.36 2.67 8.86
N GLY A 28 22.32 2.62 10.20
CA GLY A 28 21.07 2.71 10.95
C GLY A 28 20.34 4.01 10.70
N LEU A 29 21.07 5.13 10.63
CA LEU A 29 20.51 6.43 10.26
C LEU A 29 19.89 6.40 8.86
N VAL A 30 20.63 5.89 7.86
CA VAL A 30 20.13 5.79 6.48
C VAL A 30 18.88 4.90 6.40
N PHE A 31 18.82 3.81 7.17
CA PHE A 31 17.65 2.93 7.21
C PHE A 31 16.45 3.57 7.86
N GLN A 32 16.64 4.32 8.94
CA GLN A 32 15.54 5.07 9.57
C GLN A 32 14.99 6.15 8.63
N ILE A 33 15.86 6.87 7.92
CA ILE A 33 15.44 7.85 6.89
C ILE A 33 14.68 7.16 5.76
N ALA A 34 15.21 6.04 5.24
CA ALA A 34 14.57 5.27 4.18
C ALA A 34 13.19 4.74 4.62
N MET A 35 13.07 4.25 5.84
CA MET A 35 11.82 3.77 6.42
C MET A 35 10.83 4.91 6.64
N LEU A 36 11.28 6.07 7.10
CA LEU A 36 10.44 7.28 7.23
C LEU A 36 9.84 7.69 5.88
N VAL A 37 10.68 7.78 4.84
CA VAL A 37 10.25 8.10 3.47
C VAL A 37 9.26 7.04 2.96
N PHE A 38 9.58 5.75 3.14
CA PHE A 38 8.73 4.65 2.71
C PHE A 38 7.38 4.62 3.43
N SER A 39 7.37 4.79 4.75
CA SER A 39 6.15 4.81 5.56
C SER A 39 5.22 5.91 5.12
N THR A 40 5.79 7.09 4.85
CA THR A 40 4.96 8.23 4.46
C THR A 40 4.43 8.12 3.04
N LEU A 41 5.19 7.49 2.14
CA LEU A 41 4.74 7.18 0.79
C LEU A 41 3.61 6.16 0.73
N ASN A 42 3.49 5.30 1.73
CA ASN A 42 2.54 4.19 1.71
C ASN A 42 1.43 4.34 2.78
N GLY A 43 1.32 5.50 3.43
CA GLY A 43 0.31 5.73 4.48
C GLY A 43 0.39 4.73 5.64
N ILE A 44 1.60 4.26 5.98
CA ILE A 44 1.78 3.23 6.98
C ILE A 44 1.68 3.87 8.37
N ALA A 45 0.59 3.58 9.08
CA ALA A 45 0.29 4.11 10.41
C ALA A 45 1.33 3.71 11.47
N ASP A 46 2.03 2.59 11.28
CA ASP A 46 2.93 2.00 12.27
C ASP A 46 4.42 2.46 12.14
N LEU A 47 4.63 3.73 11.84
CA LEU A 47 5.97 4.29 11.65
C LEU A 47 6.88 4.14 12.90
N PRO A 48 6.42 4.46 14.14
CA PRO A 48 7.28 4.40 15.32
C PRO A 48 7.84 2.99 15.55
N ASN A 49 6.99 1.96 15.58
CA ASN A 49 7.44 0.59 15.86
C ASN A 49 8.51 0.13 14.85
N ARG A 50 8.38 0.49 13.57
CA ARG A 50 9.36 0.16 12.52
C ARG A 50 10.69 0.89 12.68
N LEU A 51 10.67 2.18 13.02
CA LEU A 51 11.91 2.95 13.28
C LEU A 51 12.68 2.37 14.48
N PHE A 52 11.97 2.01 15.55
CA PHE A 52 12.57 1.40 16.73
C PHE A 52 13.04 -0.04 16.48
N ALA A 53 12.34 -0.81 15.65
CA ALA A 53 12.83 -2.12 15.21
C ALA A 53 14.16 -2.03 14.45
N ILE A 54 14.33 -1.01 13.58
CA ILE A 54 15.62 -0.74 12.91
C ILE A 54 16.69 -0.32 13.93
N ALA A 55 16.35 0.57 14.87
CA ALA A 55 17.25 1.03 15.93
C ALA A 55 17.81 -0.13 16.78
N LEU A 56 17.04 -1.22 16.88
CA LEU A 56 17.38 -2.42 17.63
C LEU A 56 18.13 -3.46 16.78
N GLY A 57 17.70 -3.70 15.54
CA GLY A 57 18.26 -4.71 14.66
C GLY A 57 19.67 -4.36 14.16
N VAL A 58 19.94 -3.07 13.92
CA VAL A 58 21.25 -2.61 13.42
C VAL A 58 22.38 -2.88 14.43
N PRO A 59 22.22 -2.63 15.75
CA PRO A 59 23.17 -3.07 16.77
C PRO A 59 23.42 -4.58 16.83
N VAL A 60 22.43 -5.42 16.52
CA VAL A 60 22.62 -6.89 16.43
C VAL A 60 23.62 -7.23 15.32
N LEU A 61 23.54 -6.55 14.17
CA LEU A 61 24.51 -6.70 13.07
C LEU A 61 25.90 -6.21 13.48
N TYR A 62 26.00 -5.13 14.26
CA TYR A 62 27.25 -4.69 14.84
C TYR A 62 27.85 -5.77 15.76
N SER A 63 27.05 -6.33 16.67
CA SER A 63 27.47 -7.42 17.57
C SER A 63 28.02 -8.63 16.82
N LEU A 64 27.39 -9.00 15.70
CA LEU A 64 27.84 -10.08 14.82
C LEU A 64 29.24 -9.80 14.25
N GLY A 65 29.42 -8.62 13.64
CA GLY A 65 30.69 -8.22 13.02
C GLY A 65 31.80 -8.02 14.06
N CYS A 66 31.48 -7.34 15.16
CA CYS A 66 32.37 -7.07 16.27
C CYS A 66 32.86 -8.36 16.92
N GLY A 67 31.95 -9.27 17.30
CA GLY A 67 32.29 -10.57 17.88
C GLY A 67 33.16 -11.42 16.97
N ALA A 68 32.83 -11.46 15.67
CA ALA A 68 33.61 -12.19 14.69
C ALA A 68 35.05 -11.65 14.51
N MET A 69 35.27 -10.35 14.69
CA MET A 69 36.58 -9.73 14.56
C MET A 69 37.49 -9.93 15.78
N LEU A 70 36.95 -10.22 16.97
CA LEU A 70 37.72 -10.20 18.22
C LEU A 70 38.99 -11.06 18.18
N PHE A 71 38.88 -12.29 17.70
CA PHE A 71 40.00 -13.25 17.69
C PHE A 71 40.39 -13.67 16.27
N ALA A 72 39.42 -13.93 15.39
CA ALA A 72 39.69 -14.26 13.99
C ALA A 72 40.36 -13.10 13.24
N GLY A 73 40.09 -11.85 13.64
CA GLY A 73 40.73 -10.67 13.07
C GLY A 73 42.25 -10.68 13.24
N GLU A 74 42.75 -11.12 14.40
CA GLU A 74 44.19 -11.17 14.69
C GLU A 74 44.93 -12.25 13.89
N HIS A 75 44.25 -13.37 13.59
CA HIS A 75 44.76 -14.40 12.69
C HIS A 75 44.77 -13.89 11.25
N GLU A 76 43.70 -13.21 10.83
CA GLU A 76 43.58 -12.68 9.48
C GLU A 76 44.57 -11.54 9.19
N SER A 77 44.86 -10.68 10.18
CA SER A 77 45.89 -9.63 10.09
C SER A 77 47.32 -10.13 10.36
N GLY A 78 47.49 -11.38 10.82
CA GLY A 78 48.80 -11.93 11.19
C GLY A 78 49.42 -11.28 12.44
N THR A 79 48.62 -10.60 13.26
CA THR A 79 49.06 -9.95 14.50
C THR A 79 49.00 -10.86 15.72
N TYR A 80 48.43 -12.06 15.56
CA TYR A 80 48.33 -13.07 16.61
C TYR A 80 49.67 -13.44 17.27
N PRO A 81 50.77 -13.74 16.54
CA PRO A 81 52.04 -14.10 17.18
C PRO A 81 52.65 -12.94 17.98
N PHE A 82 52.46 -11.70 17.50
CA PHE A 82 52.88 -10.51 18.24
C PHE A 82 52.09 -10.37 19.54
N GLN A 83 50.78 -10.60 19.51
CA GLN A 83 49.94 -10.53 20.70
C GLN A 83 50.30 -11.60 21.74
N GLN A 84 50.66 -12.81 21.31
CA GLN A 84 51.17 -13.86 22.20
C GLN A 84 52.52 -13.52 22.84
N SER A 85 53.35 -12.69 22.18
CA SER A 85 54.66 -12.29 22.73
C SER A 85 54.56 -11.25 23.86
N LEU A 86 53.38 -10.66 24.07
CA LEU A 86 53.18 -9.66 25.13
C LEU A 86 53.08 -10.35 26.50
N PRO A 87 53.65 -9.77 27.58
CA PRO A 87 53.56 -10.32 28.94
C PRO A 87 52.18 -10.04 29.57
N VAL A 88 51.13 -10.56 28.94
CA VAL A 88 49.73 -10.37 29.33
C VAL A 88 49.06 -11.74 29.44
N SER A 89 48.26 -11.95 30.49
CA SER A 89 47.53 -13.20 30.64
C SER A 89 46.38 -13.30 29.62
N ALA A 90 46.08 -14.52 29.19
CA ALA A 90 44.98 -14.83 28.27
C ALA A 90 43.64 -14.23 28.71
N ASN A 91 43.36 -14.27 30.01
CA ASN A 91 42.15 -13.71 30.60
C ASN A 91 42.03 -12.20 30.37
N VAL A 92 43.11 -11.45 30.60
CA VAL A 92 43.11 -9.99 30.42
C VAL A 92 42.86 -9.64 28.96
N VAL A 93 43.45 -10.40 28.02
CA VAL A 93 43.22 -10.22 26.59
C VAL A 93 41.76 -10.50 26.20
N PHE A 94 41.22 -11.64 26.64
CA PHE A 94 39.84 -12.03 26.34
C PHE A 94 38.83 -11.01 26.88
N PHE A 95 38.92 -10.68 28.18
CA PHE A 95 37.97 -9.77 28.81
C PHE A 95 38.11 -8.33 28.31
N ALA A 96 39.31 -7.84 27.97
CA ALA A 96 39.47 -6.51 27.38
C ALA A 96 38.76 -6.40 26.02
N LYS A 97 38.94 -7.41 25.17
CA LYS A 97 38.29 -7.51 23.85
C LYS A 97 36.76 -7.61 23.97
N PHE A 98 36.29 -8.53 24.80
CA PHE A 98 34.86 -8.76 25.00
C PHE A 98 34.17 -7.56 25.68
N ALA A 99 34.79 -6.95 26.69
CA ALA A 99 34.24 -5.76 27.36
C ALA A 99 34.12 -4.57 26.41
N PHE A 100 35.10 -4.36 25.53
CA PHE A 100 35.01 -3.34 24.49
C PHE A 100 33.84 -3.62 23.53
N ALA A 101 33.71 -4.87 23.05
CA ALA A 101 32.63 -5.26 22.15
C ALA A 101 31.25 -5.03 22.76
N LEU A 102 31.09 -5.44 24.02
CA LEU A 102 29.85 -5.27 24.78
C LEU A 102 29.53 -3.78 24.96
N ALA A 103 30.48 -2.99 25.46
CA ALA A 103 30.29 -1.56 25.70
C ALA A 103 29.98 -0.78 24.42
N SER A 104 30.70 -1.06 23.33
CA SER A 104 30.47 -0.38 22.05
C SER A 104 29.13 -0.75 21.41
N GLY A 105 28.66 -2.00 21.57
CA GLY A 105 27.32 -2.41 21.17
C GLY A 105 26.24 -1.71 21.98
N PHE A 106 26.37 -1.68 23.31
CA PHE A 106 25.44 -0.97 24.19
C PHE A 106 25.40 0.54 23.95
N LEU A 107 26.50 1.17 23.54
CA LEU A 107 26.52 2.58 23.17
C LEU A 107 25.81 2.87 21.84
N LEU A 108 25.76 1.91 20.93
CA LEU A 108 25.10 2.08 19.63
C LEU A 108 23.57 2.12 19.74
N PHE A 109 22.99 1.34 20.67
CA PHE A 109 21.55 1.33 20.93
C PHE A 109 20.96 2.71 21.24
N PRO A 110 21.39 3.45 22.28
CA PRO A 110 20.81 4.75 22.61
C PRO A 110 21.02 5.78 21.50
N VAL A 111 22.10 5.69 20.72
CA VAL A 111 22.33 6.58 19.57
C VAL A 111 21.24 6.39 18.52
N LEU A 112 21.01 5.15 18.07
CA LEU A 112 19.99 4.85 17.07
C LEU A 112 18.56 4.96 17.61
N TRP A 113 18.37 4.69 18.90
CA TRP A 113 17.08 4.86 19.58
C TRP A 113 16.69 6.33 19.67
N SER A 114 17.64 7.21 20.00
CA SER A 114 17.41 8.66 20.04
C SER A 114 17.06 9.21 18.65
N LEU A 115 17.70 8.69 17.60
CA LEU A 115 17.38 9.04 16.22
C LEU A 115 15.98 8.57 15.82
N ALA A 116 15.61 7.33 16.17
CA ALA A 116 14.25 6.83 15.94
C ALA A 116 13.20 7.69 16.65
N PHE A 117 13.45 8.06 17.92
CA PHE A 117 12.56 8.90 18.72
C PHE A 117 12.39 10.30 18.12
N ALA A 118 13.47 10.90 17.61
CA ALA A 118 13.39 12.18 16.93
C ALA A 118 12.62 12.09 15.60
N MET A 119 12.79 11.00 14.84
CA MET A 119 12.12 10.78 13.55
C MET A 119 10.66 10.32 13.68
N SER A 120 10.29 9.70 14.80
CA SER A 120 8.91 9.38 15.17
C SER A 120 8.22 10.57 15.86
N SER A 121 8.78 11.77 15.76
CA SER A 121 8.15 12.98 16.30
C SER A 121 7.86 12.89 17.78
N TRP A 122 8.83 12.33 18.51
CA TRP A 122 8.78 12.17 19.95
C TRP A 122 7.69 11.19 20.41
N THR A 123 7.15 10.36 19.52
CA THR A 123 6.25 9.26 19.90
C THR A 123 7.06 7.99 20.17
N LEU A 124 6.83 7.37 21.32
CA LEU A 124 7.38 6.06 21.65
C LEU A 124 6.61 4.95 20.94
N PRO A 125 7.22 3.77 20.74
CA PRO A 125 6.50 2.61 20.24
C PRO A 125 5.43 2.18 21.26
N GLU A 126 4.44 1.43 20.81
CA GLU A 126 3.41 0.87 21.67
C GLU A 126 4.03 0.07 22.82
N ARG A 127 3.39 0.04 23.99
CA ARG A 127 3.97 -0.55 25.20
C ARG A 127 4.38 -2.02 25.01
N GLU A 128 3.56 -2.81 24.32
CA GLU A 128 3.83 -4.22 24.04
C GLU A 128 5.09 -4.38 23.18
N TRP A 129 5.17 -3.60 22.09
CA TRP A 129 6.34 -3.53 21.23
C TRP A 129 7.58 -3.04 22.00
N HIS A 130 7.45 -2.05 22.86
CA HIS A 130 8.56 -1.52 23.65
C HIS A 130 9.23 -2.61 24.48
N ILE A 131 8.45 -3.43 25.19
CA ILE A 131 8.99 -4.51 26.05
C ILE A 131 9.63 -5.59 25.18
N GLN A 132 8.99 -5.96 24.06
CA GLN A 132 9.55 -6.94 23.12
C GLN A 132 10.87 -6.47 22.49
N LEU A 133 10.94 -5.19 22.10
CA LEU A 133 12.14 -4.59 21.51
C LEU A 133 13.28 -4.57 22.52
N TRP A 134 13.10 -4.01 23.72
CA TRP A 134 14.19 -3.95 24.71
C TRP A 134 14.57 -5.31 25.28
N GLY A 135 13.58 -6.07 25.75
CA GLY A 135 13.80 -7.38 26.34
C GLY A 135 14.39 -8.34 25.31
N GLY A 136 13.85 -8.34 24.10
CA GLY A 136 14.25 -9.28 23.08
C GLY A 136 15.49 -8.90 22.29
N GLY A 137 15.66 -7.62 21.96
CA GLY A 137 16.76 -7.14 21.13
C GLY A 137 18.09 -7.05 21.84
N VAL A 138 18.11 -6.58 23.10
CA VAL A 138 19.34 -6.50 23.88
C VAL A 138 19.89 -7.90 24.16
N VAL A 139 18.99 -8.84 24.50
CA VAL A 139 19.34 -10.26 24.67
C VAL A 139 19.84 -10.84 23.36
N ALA A 140 19.15 -10.60 22.24
CA ALA A 140 19.58 -11.07 20.93
C ALA A 140 20.97 -10.50 20.52
N ALA A 141 21.22 -9.21 20.71
CA ALA A 141 22.52 -8.60 20.39
C ALA A 141 23.65 -9.15 21.26
N THR A 142 23.39 -9.40 22.54
CA THR A 142 24.36 -10.00 23.47
C THR A 142 24.64 -11.45 23.11
N GLU A 143 23.59 -12.23 22.82
CA GLU A 143 23.71 -13.62 22.40
C GLU A 143 24.48 -13.74 21.07
N VAL A 144 24.13 -12.92 20.07
CA VAL A 144 24.84 -12.88 18.79
C VAL A 144 26.32 -12.53 18.99
N LEU A 145 26.64 -11.58 19.87
CA LEU A 145 28.02 -11.24 20.21
C LEU A 145 28.76 -12.46 20.80
N ILE A 146 28.13 -13.21 21.71
CA ILE A 146 28.72 -14.40 22.34
C ILE A 146 29.00 -15.48 21.29
N TRP A 147 28.01 -15.82 20.46
CA TRP A 147 28.17 -16.85 19.42
C TRP A 147 29.17 -16.44 18.35
N ALA A 148 29.18 -15.17 17.93
CA ALA A 148 30.17 -14.65 16.99
C ALA A 148 31.59 -14.67 17.58
N SER A 149 31.73 -14.33 18.87
CA SER A 149 33.01 -14.43 19.59
C SER A 149 33.49 -15.88 19.66
N LEU A 150 32.60 -16.83 19.98
CA LEU A 150 32.89 -18.26 19.97
C LEU A 150 33.32 -18.73 18.58
N GLY A 151 32.59 -18.35 17.53
CA GLY A 151 32.96 -18.61 16.14
C GLY A 151 34.34 -18.07 15.78
N SER A 152 34.69 -16.88 16.29
CA SER A 152 35.99 -16.26 16.03
C SER A 152 37.18 -16.93 16.73
N LEU A 153 36.92 -17.70 17.80
CA LEU A 153 37.91 -18.54 18.46
C LEU A 153 38.14 -19.85 17.71
N LEU A 154 37.08 -20.41 17.13
CA LEU A 154 37.12 -21.68 16.39
C LEU A 154 37.67 -21.51 14.97
N LEU A 155 37.48 -20.34 14.36
CA LEU A 155 37.80 -20.10 12.96
C LEU A 155 38.84 -18.98 12.82
N ARG A 156 39.81 -19.19 11.94
CA ARG A 156 40.91 -18.23 11.70
C ARG A 156 40.56 -17.05 10.79
N LYS A 157 39.33 -17.02 10.27
CA LYS A 157 38.87 -16.00 9.30
C LYS A 157 37.61 -15.35 9.82
N VAL A 158 37.53 -14.03 9.72
CA VAL A 158 36.43 -13.25 10.30
C VAL A 158 35.08 -13.59 9.67
N LEU A 159 35.01 -13.70 8.34
CA LEU A 159 33.73 -13.94 7.66
C LEU A 159 33.11 -15.32 8.00
N PRO A 160 33.84 -16.45 7.93
CA PRO A 160 33.33 -17.74 8.43
C PRO A 160 32.95 -17.70 9.91
N ALA A 161 33.71 -17.00 10.76
CA ALA A 161 33.38 -16.81 12.17
C ALA A 161 32.04 -16.11 12.36
N ALA A 162 31.78 -15.03 11.60
CA ALA A 162 30.50 -14.34 11.61
C ALA A 162 29.36 -15.26 11.13
N ILE A 163 29.53 -15.97 10.02
CA ILE A 163 28.49 -16.87 9.49
C ILE A 163 28.16 -17.96 10.49
N CYS A 164 29.16 -18.70 11.00
CA CYS A 164 28.93 -19.76 11.97
C CYS A 164 28.32 -19.26 13.28
N GLY A 165 28.80 -18.13 13.80
CA GLY A 165 28.26 -17.51 15.01
C GLY A 165 26.82 -17.03 14.83
N GLY A 166 26.51 -16.35 13.72
CA GLY A 166 25.18 -15.88 13.39
C GLY A 166 24.19 -17.04 13.18
N THR A 167 24.58 -18.08 12.45
CA THR A 167 23.77 -19.28 12.25
C THR A 167 23.50 -20.00 13.58
N ALA A 168 24.51 -20.13 14.44
CA ALA A 168 24.32 -20.74 15.77
C ALA A 168 23.36 -19.93 16.64
N ALA A 169 23.50 -18.59 16.68
CA ALA A 169 22.59 -17.72 17.42
C ALA A 169 21.16 -17.80 16.89
N ALA A 170 20.96 -17.84 15.57
CA ALA A 170 19.64 -17.97 14.96
C ALA A 170 18.99 -19.33 15.29
N LEU A 171 19.75 -20.43 15.19
CA LEU A 171 19.27 -21.77 15.53
C LEU A 171 18.86 -21.88 17.00
N VAL A 172 19.64 -21.32 17.91
CA VAL A 172 19.32 -21.32 19.35
C VAL A 172 18.12 -20.44 19.65
N GLY A 173 18.07 -19.23 19.07
CA GLY A 173 16.94 -18.32 19.22
C GLY A 173 15.63 -18.96 18.77
N TYR A 174 15.63 -19.69 17.65
CA TYR A 174 14.46 -20.41 17.19
C TYR A 174 14.16 -21.67 17.99
N GLY A 175 15.18 -22.47 18.32
CA GLY A 175 14.98 -23.64 19.17
C GLY A 175 14.32 -23.26 20.49
N ALA A 176 14.71 -22.11 21.06
CA ALA A 176 14.05 -21.52 22.22
C ALA A 176 12.61 -21.08 21.91
N LEU A 177 12.35 -20.45 20.77
CA LEU A 177 11.00 -20.07 20.35
C LEU A 177 10.08 -21.29 20.21
N VAL A 178 10.51 -22.32 19.48
CA VAL A 178 9.75 -23.57 19.26
C VAL A 178 9.54 -24.32 20.59
N ALA A 179 10.57 -24.41 21.43
CA ALA A 179 10.45 -25.05 22.74
C ALA A 179 9.43 -24.30 23.60
N THR A 180 9.49 -22.97 23.63
CA THR A 180 8.57 -22.15 24.42
C THR A 180 7.15 -22.22 23.89
N TYR A 181 6.98 -22.12 22.57
CA TYR A 181 5.70 -22.32 21.88
C TYR A 181 5.08 -23.67 22.23
N SER A 182 5.88 -24.74 22.18
CA SER A 182 5.43 -26.10 22.50
C SER A 182 5.03 -26.22 23.97
N LEU A 183 5.81 -25.64 24.87
CA LEU A 183 5.52 -25.63 26.31
C LEU A 183 4.25 -24.84 26.64
N GLN A 184 4.08 -23.64 26.08
CA GLN A 184 2.87 -22.82 26.26
C GLN A 184 1.63 -23.51 25.72
N ARG A 185 1.73 -24.13 24.53
CA ARG A 185 0.64 -24.92 23.95
C ARG A 185 0.27 -26.09 24.84
N THR A 186 1.25 -26.81 25.40
CA THR A 186 0.97 -27.89 26.37
C THR A 186 0.40 -27.38 27.69
N ALA A 187 0.72 -26.14 28.07
CA ALA A 187 0.22 -25.50 29.30
C ALA A 187 -1.15 -24.80 29.12
N GLY A 188 -1.73 -24.80 27.92
CA GLY A 188 -3.02 -24.17 27.64
C GLY A 188 -3.01 -22.64 27.67
N GLN A 189 -1.84 -22.00 27.67
CA GLN A 189 -1.74 -20.53 27.65
C GLN A 189 -1.81 -20.02 26.21
N GLN A 190 -2.75 -19.10 25.95
CA GLN A 190 -2.84 -18.37 24.69
C GLN A 190 -2.09 -17.03 24.85
N GLY A 191 -0.91 -16.92 24.24
CA GLY A 191 -0.10 -15.69 24.28
C GLY A 191 1.35 -15.94 23.90
N TYR A 192 1.69 -15.63 22.64
CA TYR A 192 3.06 -15.74 22.14
C TYR A 192 3.82 -14.45 22.40
N GLU A 193 4.39 -14.32 23.59
CA GLU A 193 5.34 -13.24 23.86
C GLU A 193 6.76 -13.72 23.64
N TYR A 194 7.50 -13.09 22.73
CA TYR A 194 8.92 -13.37 22.50
C TYR A 194 9.76 -13.36 23.81
N ILE A 195 9.33 -12.57 24.80
CA ILE A 195 9.91 -12.45 26.14
C ILE A 195 10.02 -13.81 26.84
N SER A 196 9.06 -14.71 26.61
CA SER A 196 9.06 -16.05 27.19
C SER A 196 10.25 -16.91 26.74
N THR A 197 10.91 -16.56 25.62
CA THR A 197 12.11 -17.26 25.12
C THR A 197 13.40 -16.84 25.84
N ILE A 198 13.41 -15.70 26.54
CA ILE A 198 14.61 -15.11 27.15
C ILE A 198 15.31 -16.07 28.11
N PRO A 199 14.63 -16.82 29.01
CA PRO A 199 15.31 -17.74 29.91
C PRO A 199 16.07 -18.85 29.18
N PHE A 200 15.47 -19.48 28.17
CA PHE A 200 16.12 -20.52 27.39
C PHE A 200 17.34 -19.98 26.63
N ARG A 201 17.19 -18.82 25.97
CA ARG A 201 18.28 -18.16 25.24
C ARG A 201 19.41 -17.72 26.17
N GLY A 202 19.06 -17.18 27.34
CA GLY A 202 20.02 -16.81 28.38
C GLY A 202 20.85 -18.01 28.85
N CYS A 203 20.22 -19.16 29.10
CA CYS A 203 20.92 -20.39 29.46
C CYS A 203 21.93 -20.84 28.40
N PHE A 204 21.52 -20.91 27.13
CA PHE A 204 22.43 -21.28 26.03
C PHE A 204 23.53 -20.24 25.81
N GLY A 205 23.22 -18.95 25.91
CA GLY A 205 24.20 -17.87 25.84
C GLY A 205 25.26 -17.96 26.94
N VAL A 206 24.85 -18.22 28.20
CA VAL A 206 25.79 -18.42 29.32
C VAL A 206 26.69 -19.64 29.08
N LEU A 207 26.13 -20.76 28.63
CA LEU A 207 26.91 -21.95 28.29
C LEU A 207 27.92 -21.67 27.18
N ALA A 208 27.49 -21.03 26.09
CA ALA A 208 28.35 -20.62 24.99
C ALA A 208 29.46 -19.66 25.44
N PHE A 209 29.15 -18.73 26.36
CA PHE A 209 30.14 -17.82 26.92
C PHE A 209 31.18 -18.53 27.79
N ILE A 210 30.78 -19.49 28.63
CA ILE A 210 31.71 -20.32 29.41
C ILE A 210 32.66 -21.08 28.48
N VAL A 211 32.14 -21.66 27.40
CA VAL A 211 32.94 -22.33 26.37
C VAL A 211 33.88 -21.34 25.69
N ALA A 212 33.40 -20.14 25.34
CA ALA A 212 34.22 -19.09 24.73
C ALA A 212 35.35 -18.62 25.65
N VAL A 213 35.12 -18.47 26.96
CA VAL A 213 36.18 -18.13 27.94
C VAL A 213 37.22 -19.24 28.01
N LYS A 214 36.80 -20.51 28.05
CA LYS A 214 37.71 -21.67 28.08
C LYS A 214 38.55 -21.75 26.80
N LEU A 215 37.91 -21.60 25.64
CA LEU A 215 38.59 -21.57 24.35
C LEU A 215 39.48 -20.34 24.21
N GLY A 216 39.10 -19.16 24.71
CA GLY A 216 39.94 -17.97 24.71
C GLY A 216 41.24 -18.15 25.51
N ARG A 217 41.16 -18.86 26.65
CA ARG A 217 42.34 -19.26 27.43
C ARG A 217 43.22 -20.23 26.65
N GLN A 218 42.62 -21.23 26.00
CA GLN A 218 43.35 -22.21 25.21
C GLN A 218 43.99 -21.56 23.98
N TRP A 219 43.20 -20.82 23.21
CA TRP A 219 43.62 -20.04 22.05
C TRP A 219 44.87 -19.23 22.37
N PHE A 220 44.88 -18.41 23.41
CA PHE A 220 46.07 -17.61 23.74
C PHE A 220 47.29 -18.45 24.14
N ASN A 221 47.06 -19.59 24.82
CA ASN A 221 48.10 -20.49 25.30
C ASN A 221 48.53 -21.57 24.29
N GLU A 222 47.86 -21.69 23.14
CA GLU A 222 48.26 -22.60 22.08
C GLU A 222 49.68 -22.19 21.67
N GLN A 223 50.65 -22.98 22.14
CA GLN A 223 51.98 -22.94 21.56
C GLN A 223 51.74 -23.17 20.07
N PRO A 224 52.32 -22.35 19.18
CA PRO A 224 52.22 -22.60 17.76
C PRO A 224 52.63 -24.05 17.59
N LEU A 225 51.66 -24.91 17.26
CA LEU A 225 51.92 -26.30 16.97
C LEU A 225 53.10 -26.23 16.04
N ARG A 226 54.26 -26.74 16.49
CA ARG A 226 55.41 -26.99 15.64
C ARG A 226 55.00 -28.13 14.70
N TRP A 227 53.92 -27.95 13.94
CA TRP A 227 53.71 -28.58 12.66
C TRP A 227 54.98 -28.31 11.93
N GLY A 228 55.78 -29.37 11.84
CA GLY A 228 57.19 -29.31 11.57
C GLY A 228 57.45 -28.18 10.61
N THR A 229 57.99 -27.09 11.14
CA THR A 229 59.04 -26.42 10.42
C THR A 229 60.15 -27.49 10.33
N THR A 230 59.97 -28.49 9.46
CA THR A 230 60.95 -28.65 8.39
C THR A 230 61.17 -27.22 7.99
N SER A 231 62.28 -26.65 8.46
CA SER A 231 62.82 -25.53 7.76
C SER A 231 62.85 -26.05 6.33
N SER A 232 61.86 -25.68 5.53
CA SER A 232 62.18 -25.05 4.28
C SER A 232 63.18 -24.00 4.72
N GLN A 233 64.45 -24.42 4.78
CA GLN A 233 65.51 -23.68 4.16
C GLN A 233 64.78 -23.06 2.99
N VAL A 234 64.44 -21.79 3.16
CA VAL A 234 64.27 -20.92 2.03
C VAL A 234 65.62 -21.07 1.36
N THR A 235 65.75 -22.12 0.57
CA THR A 235 66.71 -22.23 -0.48
C THR A 235 66.39 -20.93 -1.17
N ARG A 236 67.27 -19.95 -0.98
CA ARG A 236 67.35 -18.81 -1.86
C ARG A 236 67.52 -19.47 -3.22
N VAL A 237 66.42 -19.84 -3.86
CA VAL A 237 66.39 -20.28 -5.23
C VAL A 237 66.84 -19.03 -5.93
N ARG A 238 68.12 -19.05 -6.30
CA ARG A 238 68.80 -17.96 -6.97
C ARG A 238 67.90 -17.58 -8.15
N PRO A 239 67.35 -16.35 -8.21
CA PRO A 239 66.34 -15.99 -9.20
C PRO A 239 66.88 -15.92 -10.65
N GLU A 240 68.10 -16.43 -10.91
CA GLU A 240 68.86 -16.15 -12.12
C GLU A 240 68.64 -17.16 -13.26
N THR A 241 68.00 -18.32 -13.05
CA THR A 241 67.98 -19.37 -14.10
C THR A 241 66.62 -19.98 -14.45
N LEU A 242 65.56 -19.73 -13.69
CA LEU A 242 64.21 -20.23 -14.02
C LEU A 242 63.45 -19.26 -14.94
N GLY A 243 63.87 -19.27 -16.21
CA GLY A 243 62.93 -19.43 -17.31
C GLY A 243 62.04 -18.25 -17.68
N ARG A 244 62.63 -17.20 -18.27
CA ARG A 244 61.95 -16.21 -19.12
C ARG A 244 61.25 -16.79 -20.38
N ARG A 245 61.16 -18.12 -20.52
CA ARG A 245 60.80 -18.83 -21.78
C ARG A 245 59.47 -19.58 -21.78
N GLN A 246 58.75 -19.74 -20.66
CA GLN A 246 57.55 -20.61 -20.63
C GLN A 246 56.18 -19.91 -20.66
N THR A 247 56.10 -18.58 -20.55
CA THR A 247 54.80 -17.87 -20.55
C THR A 247 54.40 -17.28 -21.89
N ALA A 248 55.29 -17.23 -22.89
CA ALA A 248 55.01 -16.54 -24.16
C ALA A 248 53.90 -17.17 -25.02
N ASN A 249 53.58 -18.46 -24.84
CA ASN A 249 52.64 -19.19 -25.71
C ASN A 249 51.32 -19.59 -25.04
N ALA A 250 51.03 -19.14 -23.81
CA ALA A 250 49.77 -19.49 -23.16
C ALA A 250 48.59 -18.76 -23.83
N THR A 251 47.66 -19.51 -24.44
CA THR A 251 46.44 -18.93 -25.00
C THR A 251 45.56 -18.33 -23.89
N PRO A 252 44.79 -17.26 -24.16
CA PRO A 252 43.89 -16.65 -23.17
C PRO A 252 42.95 -17.64 -22.49
N ILE A 253 42.51 -18.68 -23.22
CA ILE A 253 41.64 -19.75 -22.72
C ILE A 253 42.37 -20.62 -21.70
N SER A 254 43.63 -21.02 -21.97
CA SER A 254 44.44 -21.80 -21.02
C SER A 254 44.76 -21.04 -19.73
N VAL A 255 44.88 -19.70 -19.82
CA VAL A 255 45.06 -18.83 -18.65
C VAL A 255 43.74 -18.75 -17.87
N LEU A 256 42.62 -18.52 -18.55
CA LEU A 256 41.29 -18.48 -17.92
C LEU A 256 40.96 -19.79 -17.19
N GLY A 257 41.19 -20.95 -17.81
CA GLY A 257 40.95 -22.25 -17.19
C GLY A 257 41.75 -22.46 -15.90
N ARG A 258 43.02 -22.02 -15.86
CA ARG A 258 43.84 -22.06 -14.64
C ARG A 258 43.34 -21.10 -13.57
N LEU A 259 42.89 -19.91 -13.95
CA LEU A 259 42.31 -18.95 -13.01
C LEU A 259 40.99 -19.45 -12.41
N LEU A 260 40.13 -20.06 -13.24
CA LEU A 260 38.87 -20.68 -12.79
C LEU A 260 39.13 -21.81 -11.79
N TRP A 261 40.06 -22.72 -12.12
CA TRP A 261 40.44 -23.81 -11.22
C TRP A 261 40.99 -23.30 -9.89
N HIS A 262 41.88 -22.30 -9.94
CA HIS A 262 42.45 -21.71 -8.74
C HIS A 262 41.35 -21.06 -7.86
N GLU A 263 40.47 -20.28 -8.48
CA GLU A 263 39.37 -19.61 -7.79
C GLU A 263 38.43 -20.61 -7.13
N TRP A 264 37.99 -21.62 -7.88
CA TRP A 264 37.14 -22.69 -7.35
C TRP A 264 37.77 -23.36 -6.12
N ARG A 265 39.05 -23.74 -6.21
CA ARG A 265 39.76 -24.39 -5.11
C ARG A 265 39.87 -23.49 -3.88
N GLN A 266 40.07 -22.18 -4.08
CA GLN A 266 40.21 -21.21 -3.01
C GLN A 266 38.88 -20.89 -2.33
N CYS A 267 37.80 -20.86 -3.11
CA CYS A 267 36.48 -20.37 -2.68
C CYS A 267 35.53 -21.48 -2.24
N ARG A 268 35.76 -22.74 -2.63
CA ARG A 268 34.92 -23.89 -2.24
C ARG A 268 34.59 -23.98 -0.75
N PRO A 269 35.49 -23.69 0.22
CA PRO A 269 35.13 -23.81 1.63
C PRO A 269 34.15 -22.70 2.04
N THR A 270 34.37 -21.48 1.56
CA THR A 270 33.47 -20.35 1.83
C THR A 270 32.10 -20.60 1.20
N MET A 271 32.07 -21.05 -0.05
CA MET A 271 30.82 -21.43 -0.73
C MET A 271 30.07 -22.51 0.04
N PHE A 272 30.76 -23.58 0.45
CA PHE A 272 30.16 -24.65 1.25
C PHE A 272 29.49 -24.12 2.52
N TRP A 273 30.18 -23.28 3.30
CA TRP A 273 29.60 -22.71 4.52
C TRP A 273 28.40 -21.79 4.26
N CYS A 274 28.46 -20.99 3.19
CA CYS A 274 27.34 -20.12 2.86
C CYS A 274 26.12 -20.92 2.37
N ILE A 275 26.34 -21.95 1.54
CA ILE A 275 25.30 -22.86 1.06
C ILE A 275 24.69 -23.65 2.22
N LEU A 276 25.53 -24.20 3.10
CA LEU A 276 25.06 -24.92 4.29
C LEU A 276 24.26 -24.01 5.21
N GLY A 277 24.76 -22.80 5.48
CA GLY A 277 24.04 -21.80 6.26
C GLY A 277 22.68 -21.45 5.64
N HIS A 278 22.62 -21.33 4.31
CA HIS A 278 21.37 -21.11 3.59
C HIS A 278 20.41 -22.29 3.71
N PHE A 279 20.84 -23.53 3.50
CA PHE A 279 19.95 -24.70 3.65
C PHE A 279 19.41 -24.83 5.06
N VAL A 280 20.27 -24.65 6.07
CA VAL A 280 19.84 -24.66 7.48
C VAL A 280 18.80 -23.57 7.73
N PHE A 281 19.00 -22.37 7.19
CA PHE A 281 18.09 -21.25 7.36
C PHE A 281 16.80 -21.37 6.50
N ALA A 282 16.87 -21.95 5.30
CA ALA A 282 15.72 -22.19 4.45
C ALA A 282 14.85 -23.32 5.02
N SER A 283 15.45 -24.40 5.52
CA SER A 283 14.75 -25.43 6.29
C SER A 283 14.13 -24.85 7.56
N TRP A 284 14.83 -23.93 8.24
CA TRP A 284 14.28 -23.17 9.36
C TRP A 284 12.97 -22.46 8.98
N LEU A 285 12.96 -21.71 7.88
CA LEU A 285 11.76 -21.03 7.38
C LEU A 285 10.65 -21.97 6.95
N ALA A 286 10.99 -23.04 6.23
CA ALA A 286 10.00 -24.02 5.76
C ALA A 286 9.24 -24.71 6.91
N THR A 287 9.83 -24.78 8.10
CA THR A 287 9.16 -25.37 9.28
C THR A 287 8.36 -24.36 10.12
N GLY A 288 8.54 -23.06 9.90
CA GLY A 288 7.87 -22.00 10.64
C GLY A 288 6.61 -21.50 9.95
N SER A 289 5.75 -20.79 10.71
CA SER A 289 4.60 -20.06 10.15
C SER A 289 4.99 -18.79 9.37
N PHE A 290 6.28 -18.51 9.24
CA PHE A 290 6.78 -17.42 8.39
C PHE A 290 6.64 -17.88 6.94
N GLY A 291 5.60 -17.42 6.25
CA GLY A 291 5.27 -17.85 4.89
C GLY A 291 6.37 -17.63 3.84
N SER A 292 6.01 -17.73 2.57
CA SER A 292 6.91 -17.53 1.41
C SER A 292 7.77 -16.24 1.49
N GLU A 293 7.31 -15.21 2.21
CA GLU A 293 8.02 -13.94 2.36
C GLU A 293 9.43 -14.07 2.95
N ALA A 294 9.66 -15.03 3.84
CA ALA A 294 10.96 -15.11 4.49
C ALA A 294 12.07 -15.56 3.52
N TYR A 295 11.73 -16.31 2.45
CA TYR A 295 12.66 -16.62 1.37
C TYR A 295 13.18 -15.35 0.66
N LEU A 296 12.36 -14.30 0.60
CA LEU A 296 12.71 -13.01 0.00
C LEU A 296 13.78 -12.25 0.79
N VAL A 297 14.07 -12.63 2.04
CA VAL A 297 15.12 -11.98 2.86
C VAL A 297 16.44 -12.74 2.78
N VAL A 298 16.38 -14.07 2.81
CA VAL A 298 17.56 -14.93 3.01
C VAL A 298 18.39 -15.06 1.76
N LEU A 299 17.75 -15.33 0.63
CA LEU A 299 18.44 -15.56 -0.63
C LEU A 299 19.16 -14.27 -1.08
N PRO A 300 18.56 -13.06 -0.96
CA PRO A 300 19.27 -11.81 -1.19
C PRO A 300 20.42 -11.54 -0.21
N ALA A 301 20.28 -11.88 1.07
CA ALA A 301 21.37 -11.75 2.04
C ALA A 301 22.56 -12.66 1.68
N LEU A 302 22.29 -13.90 1.26
CA LEU A 302 23.29 -14.83 0.76
C LEU A 302 23.98 -14.28 -0.50
N ALA A 303 23.20 -13.79 -1.45
CA ALA A 303 23.71 -13.20 -2.68
C ALA A 303 24.63 -12.01 -2.40
N THR A 304 24.28 -11.18 -1.41
CA THR A 304 25.13 -10.09 -0.91
C THR A 304 26.50 -10.61 -0.46
N ILE A 305 26.52 -11.67 0.36
CA ILE A 305 27.76 -12.28 0.87
C ILE A 305 28.58 -12.90 -0.26
N PHE A 306 27.92 -13.58 -1.22
CA PHE A 306 28.57 -14.13 -2.41
C PHE A 306 29.24 -13.03 -3.23
N GLY A 307 28.51 -11.95 -3.52
CA GLY A 307 29.03 -10.77 -4.20
C GLY A 307 30.22 -10.16 -3.47
N ALA A 308 30.07 -9.93 -2.17
CA ALA A 308 31.12 -9.36 -1.33
C ALA A 308 32.38 -10.25 -1.26
N SER A 309 32.23 -11.55 -1.52
CA SER A 309 33.34 -12.51 -1.51
C SER A 309 34.09 -12.64 -2.84
N VAL A 310 33.54 -12.12 -3.95
CA VAL A 310 34.07 -12.32 -5.32
C VAL A 310 35.55 -11.92 -5.45
N PHE A 311 35.96 -10.80 -4.86
CA PHE A 311 37.35 -10.31 -4.91
C PHE A 311 38.07 -10.39 -3.55
N ALA A 312 37.42 -10.94 -2.52
CA ALA A 312 37.95 -10.94 -1.16
C ALA A 312 39.27 -11.73 -1.03
N ALA A 313 39.38 -12.84 -1.77
CA ALA A 313 40.59 -13.64 -1.85
C ALA A 313 41.78 -12.84 -2.40
N ASP A 314 41.57 -12.13 -3.51
CA ASP A 314 42.63 -11.40 -4.22
C ASP A 314 43.09 -10.15 -3.46
N GLN A 315 42.17 -9.50 -2.74
CA GLN A 315 42.48 -8.30 -1.97
C GLN A 315 43.30 -8.59 -0.72
N ARG A 316 43.16 -9.80 -0.16
CA ARG A 316 43.97 -10.22 0.99
C ARG A 316 45.44 -10.24 0.60
N GLN A 317 46.27 -9.62 1.45
CA GLN A 317 47.72 -9.54 1.27
C GLN A 317 48.15 -8.96 -0.10
N ALA A 318 47.27 -8.19 -0.75
CA ALA A 318 47.49 -7.66 -2.10
C ALA A 318 47.87 -8.74 -3.14
N GLN A 319 47.29 -9.95 -3.05
CA GLN A 319 47.54 -11.03 -4.01
C GLN A 319 47.22 -10.64 -5.45
N TYR A 320 46.35 -9.65 -5.68
CA TYR A 320 46.12 -9.12 -7.03
C TYR A 320 47.39 -8.55 -7.71
N SER A 321 48.41 -8.13 -6.94
CA SER A 321 49.71 -7.68 -7.47
C SER A 321 50.45 -8.79 -8.23
N PHE A 322 50.32 -10.04 -7.77
CA PHE A 322 50.88 -11.22 -8.43
C PHE A 322 50.39 -11.33 -9.88
N PHE A 323 49.10 -11.11 -10.15
CA PHE A 323 48.56 -11.15 -11.51
C PHE A 323 49.14 -10.05 -12.40
N SER A 324 49.40 -8.86 -11.82
CA SER A 324 50.01 -7.75 -12.54
C SER A 324 51.47 -8.04 -12.92
N GLU A 325 52.24 -8.64 -12.01
CA GLU A 325 53.65 -9.01 -12.22
C GLU A 325 53.80 -10.11 -13.28
N HIS A 326 52.82 -11.00 -13.39
CA HIS A 326 52.81 -12.09 -14.37
C HIS A 326 52.12 -11.71 -15.69
N GLY A 327 51.78 -10.45 -15.89
CA GLY A 327 51.18 -9.95 -17.14
C GLY A 327 49.79 -10.51 -17.45
N VAL A 328 49.05 -10.98 -16.42
CA VAL A 328 47.71 -11.52 -16.62
C VAL A 328 46.74 -10.38 -16.92
N ARG A 329 45.98 -10.49 -18.02
CA ARG A 329 45.01 -9.46 -18.41
C ARG A 329 43.93 -9.29 -17.31
N PRO A 330 43.70 -8.07 -16.80
CA PRO A 330 42.75 -7.86 -15.69
C PRO A 330 41.31 -8.29 -15.97
N ARG A 331 40.88 -8.20 -17.22
CA ARG A 331 39.55 -8.66 -17.64
C ARG A 331 39.39 -10.18 -17.54
N LEU A 332 40.46 -10.95 -17.73
CA LEU A 332 40.42 -12.41 -17.53
C LEU A 332 40.34 -12.77 -16.06
N VAL A 333 41.03 -12.02 -15.19
CA VAL A 333 40.91 -12.17 -13.74
C VAL A 333 39.46 -11.88 -13.33
N TRP A 334 38.91 -10.71 -13.70
CA TRP A 334 37.51 -10.36 -13.42
C TRP A 334 36.54 -11.44 -13.91
N LEU A 335 36.66 -11.88 -15.17
CA LEU A 335 35.77 -12.90 -15.74
C LEU A 335 35.84 -14.23 -14.99
N SER A 336 37.05 -14.65 -14.59
CA SER A 336 37.22 -15.90 -13.83
C SER A 336 36.50 -15.86 -12.47
N ARG A 337 36.54 -14.72 -11.77
CA ARG A 337 35.82 -14.53 -10.50
C ARG A 337 34.30 -14.53 -10.71
N GLN A 338 33.80 -13.78 -11.70
CA GLN A 338 32.37 -13.74 -11.99
C GLN A 338 31.83 -15.10 -12.39
N THR A 339 32.59 -15.88 -13.15
CA THR A 339 32.14 -17.20 -13.62
C THR A 339 31.95 -18.15 -12.43
N VAL A 340 32.92 -18.25 -11.52
CA VAL A 340 32.86 -19.20 -10.39
C VAL A 340 31.75 -18.83 -9.41
N TRP A 341 31.67 -17.56 -9.01
CA TRP A 341 30.66 -17.10 -8.05
C TRP A 341 29.26 -16.97 -8.68
N GLY A 342 29.18 -16.47 -9.91
CA GLY A 342 27.93 -16.30 -10.64
C GLY A 342 27.25 -17.63 -11.00
N LEU A 343 28.01 -18.64 -11.45
CA LEU A 343 27.44 -19.98 -11.70
C LEU A 343 26.94 -20.64 -10.42
N SER A 344 27.64 -20.43 -9.30
CA SER A 344 27.21 -20.97 -8.00
C SER A 344 25.90 -20.32 -7.53
N LEU A 345 25.77 -19.00 -7.71
CA LEU A 345 24.52 -18.28 -7.41
C LEU A 345 23.39 -18.70 -8.35
N PHE A 346 23.67 -18.86 -9.64
CA PHE A 346 22.69 -19.33 -10.62
C PHE A 346 22.17 -20.73 -10.28
N ALA A 347 23.05 -21.65 -9.88
CA ALA A 347 22.63 -22.97 -9.41
C ALA A 347 21.72 -22.89 -8.18
N LEU A 348 22.03 -22.01 -7.23
CA LEU A 348 21.17 -21.78 -6.06
C LEU A 348 19.80 -21.20 -6.43
N LEU A 349 19.76 -20.25 -7.37
CA LEU A 349 18.51 -19.69 -7.90
C LEU A 349 17.66 -20.75 -8.59
N LEU A 350 18.27 -21.65 -9.38
CA LEU A 350 17.55 -22.76 -10.00
C LEU A 350 16.95 -23.70 -8.95
N VAL A 351 17.70 -24.02 -7.89
CA VAL A 351 17.18 -24.85 -6.79
C VAL A 351 16.04 -24.14 -6.06
N ALA A 352 16.19 -22.86 -5.72
CA ALA A 352 15.17 -22.07 -5.05
C ALA A 352 13.87 -21.98 -5.88
N CYS A 353 13.99 -21.63 -7.16
CA CYS A 353 12.87 -21.57 -8.09
C CYS A 353 12.20 -22.94 -8.25
N SER A 354 12.97 -24.03 -8.31
CA SER A 354 12.43 -25.40 -8.39
C SER A 354 11.64 -25.76 -7.12
N LEU A 355 12.15 -25.39 -5.94
CA LEU A 355 11.45 -25.62 -4.67
C LEU A 355 10.15 -24.78 -4.59
N GLN A 356 10.16 -23.51 -4.99
CA GLN A 356 8.96 -22.67 -4.98
C GLN A 356 7.88 -23.17 -5.94
N LEU A 357 8.28 -23.60 -7.15
CA LEU A 357 7.37 -24.24 -8.10
C LEU A 357 6.79 -25.54 -7.53
N PHE A 358 7.60 -26.31 -6.79
CA PHE A 358 7.15 -27.54 -6.12
C PHE A 358 6.17 -27.26 -4.97
N PHE A 359 6.38 -26.21 -4.19
CA PHE A 359 5.50 -25.81 -3.08
C PHE A 359 4.28 -24.95 -3.50
N GLY A 360 4.08 -24.74 -4.80
CA GLY A 360 2.83 -24.19 -5.34
C GLY A 360 2.75 -22.67 -5.47
N SER A 361 3.89 -21.94 -5.43
CA SER A 361 3.91 -20.52 -5.83
C SER A 361 3.58 -20.41 -7.33
N ARG A 362 2.45 -19.79 -7.69
CA ARG A 362 1.96 -19.72 -9.09
C ARG A 362 2.30 -18.41 -9.82
N ASN A 363 2.86 -17.41 -9.14
CA ASN A 363 3.07 -16.10 -9.75
C ASN A 363 4.48 -15.94 -10.33
N ILE A 364 4.66 -16.27 -11.61
CA ILE A 364 5.95 -16.13 -12.32
C ILE A 364 6.54 -14.71 -12.22
N ARG A 365 5.68 -13.69 -12.08
CA ARG A 365 6.10 -12.29 -11.96
C ARG A 365 6.81 -12.02 -10.63
N GLU A 366 6.31 -12.57 -9.53
CA GLU A 366 6.95 -12.46 -8.21
C GLU A 366 8.31 -13.17 -8.22
N GLU A 367 8.39 -14.33 -8.86
CA GLU A 367 9.64 -15.09 -8.96
C GLU A 367 10.71 -14.39 -9.82
N LEU A 368 10.31 -13.79 -10.95
CA LEU A 368 11.20 -12.96 -11.76
C LEU A 368 11.69 -11.74 -10.98
N THR A 369 10.81 -11.13 -10.18
CA THR A 369 11.14 -9.99 -9.33
C THR A 369 12.16 -10.39 -8.27
N ALA A 370 11.89 -11.46 -7.52
CA ALA A 370 12.80 -12.02 -6.52
C ALA A 370 14.16 -12.41 -7.11
N SER A 371 14.17 -13.00 -8.31
CA SER A 371 15.41 -13.34 -9.03
C SER A 371 16.21 -12.11 -9.42
N GLY A 372 15.53 -11.06 -9.92
CA GLY A 372 16.14 -9.76 -10.20
C GLY A 372 16.78 -9.12 -8.97
N PHE A 373 16.10 -9.21 -7.82
CA PHE A 373 16.62 -8.78 -6.53
C PHE A 373 17.88 -9.51 -6.09
N VAL A 374 17.89 -10.84 -6.20
CA VAL A 374 19.06 -11.67 -5.87
C VAL A 374 20.27 -11.27 -6.72
N LEU A 375 20.05 -11.06 -8.02
CA LEU A 375 21.10 -10.60 -8.94
C LEU A 375 21.59 -9.19 -8.58
N LEU A 376 20.69 -8.27 -8.23
CA LEU A 376 21.04 -6.93 -7.75
C LEU A 376 21.91 -7.01 -6.50
N MET A 377 21.51 -7.79 -5.49
CA MET A 377 22.27 -7.92 -4.25
C MET A 377 23.66 -8.51 -4.47
N PHE A 378 23.79 -9.49 -5.37
CA PHE A 378 25.08 -10.06 -5.76
C PHE A 378 25.99 -9.04 -6.43
N THR A 379 25.48 -8.32 -7.44
CA THR A 379 26.27 -7.37 -8.21
C THR A 379 26.69 -6.15 -7.39
N THR A 380 25.86 -5.69 -6.46
CA THR A 380 26.23 -4.67 -5.47
C THR A 380 27.34 -5.18 -4.56
N GLY A 381 27.20 -6.39 -4.00
CA GLY A 381 28.26 -7.00 -3.17
C GLY A 381 29.57 -7.13 -3.92
N GLN A 382 29.49 -7.53 -5.19
CA GLN A 382 30.63 -7.64 -6.09
C GLN A 382 31.31 -6.30 -6.36
N LEU A 383 30.52 -5.24 -6.53
CA LEU A 383 31.04 -3.88 -6.70
C LEU A 383 31.72 -3.39 -5.40
N CYS A 384 31.10 -3.61 -4.24
CA CYS A 384 31.70 -3.28 -2.95
C CYS A 384 33.01 -4.03 -2.73
N SER A 385 33.08 -5.31 -3.10
CA SER A 385 34.28 -6.13 -2.92
C SER A 385 35.44 -5.76 -3.82
N ILE A 386 35.23 -5.12 -4.97
CA ILE A 386 36.35 -4.60 -5.78
C ILE A 386 36.81 -3.20 -5.32
N LEU A 387 35.89 -2.39 -4.78
CA LEU A 387 36.15 -1.01 -4.36
C LEU A 387 36.80 -0.91 -2.97
N ILE A 388 36.40 -1.79 -2.05
CA ILE A 388 36.80 -1.75 -0.64
C ILE A 388 37.79 -2.88 -0.40
N ARG A 389 38.99 -2.57 0.12
CA ARG A 389 40.07 -3.55 0.35
C ARG A 389 39.80 -4.53 1.51
N SER A 390 38.98 -4.13 2.46
CA SER A 390 38.65 -4.92 3.64
C SER A 390 37.38 -5.72 3.37
N ASN A 391 37.48 -7.05 3.43
CA ASN A 391 36.35 -7.94 3.12
C ASN A 391 35.14 -7.67 4.03
N ILE A 392 35.35 -7.51 5.34
CA ILE A 392 34.24 -7.25 6.26
C ILE A 392 33.57 -5.91 5.98
N VAL A 393 34.36 -4.86 5.71
CA VAL A 393 33.81 -3.55 5.36
C VAL A 393 33.08 -3.61 4.02
N ALA A 394 33.55 -4.42 3.07
CA ALA A 394 32.87 -4.65 1.80
C ALA A 394 31.52 -5.36 1.98
N VAL A 395 31.44 -6.40 2.81
CA VAL A 395 30.18 -7.10 3.14
C VAL A 395 29.19 -6.12 3.77
N PHE A 396 29.61 -5.36 4.77
CA PHE A 396 28.72 -4.39 5.41
C PHE A 396 28.27 -3.30 4.43
N ALA A 397 29.21 -2.69 3.70
CA ALA A 397 28.87 -1.70 2.67
C ALA A 397 27.90 -2.25 1.62
N ALA A 398 28.05 -3.52 1.23
CA ALA A 398 27.13 -4.19 0.33
C ALA A 398 25.73 -4.32 0.93
N VAL A 399 25.61 -4.75 2.19
CA VAL A 399 24.32 -4.79 2.91
C VAL A 399 23.67 -3.41 2.95
N LEU A 400 24.45 -2.33 3.18
CA LEU A 400 23.91 -0.96 3.22
C LEU A 400 23.39 -0.49 1.86
N CYS A 401 24.20 -0.72 0.83
CA CYS A 401 23.81 -0.40 -0.55
C CYS A 401 22.58 -1.22 -0.94
N ASN A 402 22.53 -2.50 -0.57
CA ASN A 402 21.42 -3.40 -0.85
C ASN A 402 20.13 -2.99 -0.18
N ILE A 403 20.18 -2.46 1.05
CA ILE A 403 18.98 -1.93 1.69
C ILE A 403 18.53 -0.64 1.01
N SER A 404 19.45 0.25 0.62
CA SER A 404 19.10 1.44 -0.17
C SER A 404 18.47 1.07 -1.52
N LEU A 405 19.01 0.04 -2.17
CA LEU A 405 18.48 -0.52 -3.42
C LEU A 405 17.15 -1.22 -3.21
N PHE A 406 16.96 -1.90 -2.08
CA PHE A 406 15.68 -2.50 -1.69
C PHE A 406 14.62 -1.41 -1.49
N THR A 407 14.96 -0.31 -0.82
CA THR A 407 14.05 0.85 -0.73
C THR A 407 13.71 1.39 -2.12
N TRP A 408 14.70 1.54 -3.00
CA TRP A 408 14.48 1.98 -4.38
C TRP A 408 13.55 1.03 -5.14
N THR A 409 13.78 -0.27 -5.08
CA THR A 409 12.97 -1.26 -5.79
C THR A 409 11.56 -1.36 -5.23
N THR A 410 11.38 -1.27 -3.91
CA THR A 410 10.05 -1.27 -3.30
C THR A 410 9.32 0.02 -3.64
N PHE A 411 10.04 1.14 -3.71
CA PHE A 411 9.51 2.40 -4.24
C PHE A 411 9.09 2.25 -5.71
N MET A 412 9.91 1.65 -6.58
CA MET A 412 9.53 1.36 -7.97
C MET A 412 8.31 0.44 -8.05
N ALA A 413 8.21 -0.57 -7.17
CA ALA A 413 7.07 -1.47 -7.11
C ALA A 413 5.79 -0.76 -6.63
N SER A 414 5.89 0.18 -5.68
CA SER A 414 4.76 1.03 -5.28
C SER A 414 4.35 2.00 -6.39
N LEU A 415 5.27 2.32 -7.31
CA LEU A 415 4.99 3.04 -8.55
C LEU A 415 4.55 2.08 -9.69
N GLY A 416 4.15 0.84 -9.41
CA GLY A 416 3.59 -0.10 -10.40
C GLY A 416 4.60 -0.80 -11.30
N ASP A 417 4.22 -1.07 -12.56
CA ASP A 417 4.95 -1.92 -13.51
C ASP A 417 6.32 -1.35 -13.96
N THR A 418 6.77 -0.23 -13.41
CA THR A 418 8.07 0.39 -13.68
C THR A 418 9.28 -0.43 -13.23
N TRP A 419 9.04 -1.52 -12.49
CA TRP A 419 10.09 -2.46 -12.07
C TRP A 419 10.96 -2.94 -13.25
N ILE A 420 10.38 -3.17 -14.43
CA ILE A 420 11.08 -3.73 -15.61
C ILE A 420 12.20 -2.80 -16.10
N VAL A 421 11.99 -1.48 -15.99
CA VAL A 421 12.97 -0.49 -16.44
C VAL A 421 13.97 -0.16 -15.33
N GLY A 422 13.47 -0.06 -14.09
CA GLY A 422 14.25 0.46 -12.96
C GLY A 422 15.18 -0.54 -12.27
N VAL A 423 14.82 -1.82 -12.22
CA VAL A 423 15.53 -2.81 -11.39
C VAL A 423 16.55 -3.65 -12.18
N PRO A 424 16.20 -4.25 -13.34
CA PRO A 424 17.13 -5.07 -14.10
C PRO A 424 18.34 -4.30 -14.65
N ALA A 425 18.24 -2.98 -14.85
CA ALA A 425 19.34 -2.16 -15.32
C ALA A 425 20.49 -2.05 -14.29
N LEU A 426 20.17 -2.05 -12.99
CA LEU A 426 21.13 -1.81 -11.91
C LEU A 426 22.23 -2.90 -11.84
N PRO A 427 21.92 -4.21 -11.90
CA PRO A 427 22.95 -5.24 -11.96
C PRO A 427 23.91 -5.08 -13.15
N PHE A 428 23.41 -4.73 -14.34
CA PHE A 428 24.25 -4.51 -15.51
C PHE A 428 25.17 -3.30 -15.32
N ILE A 429 24.67 -2.21 -14.75
CA ILE A 429 25.47 -1.02 -14.42
C ILE A 429 26.62 -1.39 -13.47
N PHE A 430 26.34 -2.17 -12.42
CA PHE A 430 27.36 -2.57 -11.44
C PHE A 430 28.39 -3.55 -12.01
N LEU A 431 27.97 -4.53 -12.81
CA LEU A 431 28.87 -5.42 -13.52
C LEU A 431 29.75 -4.66 -14.52
N TRP A 432 29.16 -3.71 -15.26
CA TRP A 432 29.89 -2.89 -16.22
C TRP A 432 30.90 -1.96 -15.54
N ALA A 433 30.49 -1.27 -14.46
CA ALA A 433 31.37 -0.42 -13.67
C ALA A 433 32.55 -1.20 -13.08
N SER A 434 32.30 -2.40 -12.54
CA SER A 434 33.36 -3.22 -11.98
C SER A 434 34.30 -3.80 -13.05
N TRP A 435 33.77 -4.16 -14.23
CA TRP A 435 34.57 -4.57 -15.38
C TRP A 435 35.49 -3.46 -15.89
N LEU A 436 35.00 -2.21 -15.97
CA LEU A 436 35.78 -1.04 -16.32
C LEU A 436 36.84 -0.68 -15.26
N TYR A 437 36.53 -0.96 -13.99
CA TYR A 437 37.44 -0.69 -12.87
C TYR A 437 38.55 -1.72 -12.71
N ALA A 438 38.31 -2.99 -13.11
CA ALA A 438 39.25 -4.10 -12.90
C ALA A 438 40.70 -3.82 -13.38
N PRO A 439 40.95 -3.21 -14.56
CA PRO A 439 42.31 -2.85 -14.97
C PRO A 439 43.02 -1.89 -14.01
N LYS A 440 42.29 -0.89 -13.50
CA LYS A 440 42.85 0.13 -12.59
C LYS A 440 43.11 -0.44 -11.20
N TRP A 441 42.24 -1.35 -10.75
CA TRP A 441 42.37 -2.09 -9.49
C TRP A 441 43.64 -2.95 -9.49
N ILE A 442 43.84 -3.80 -10.51
CA ILE A 442 45.03 -4.67 -10.60
C ILE A 442 46.32 -3.86 -10.70
N GLN A 443 46.31 -2.74 -11.44
CA GLN A 443 47.47 -1.86 -11.60
C GLN A 443 47.72 -0.92 -10.40
N GLN A 444 46.94 -1.02 -9.32
CA GLN A 444 47.04 -0.15 -8.14
C GLN A 444 46.93 1.36 -8.43
N ARG A 445 46.24 1.75 -9.51
CA ARG A 445 46.12 3.16 -9.91
C ARG A 445 45.00 3.88 -9.14
N PHE A 446 45.18 4.00 -7.83
CA PHE A 446 44.22 4.64 -6.90
C PHE A 446 44.32 6.17 -6.86
N THR A 447 44.45 6.82 -8.02
CA THR A 447 44.44 8.29 -8.08
C THR A 447 43.04 8.84 -7.82
N TRP A 448 42.95 10.08 -7.33
CA TRP A 448 41.65 10.77 -7.18
C TRP A 448 40.86 10.77 -8.50
N ARG A 449 41.53 11.03 -9.63
CA ARG A 449 40.94 10.97 -10.98
C ARG A 449 40.33 9.60 -11.27
N THR A 450 41.00 8.50 -10.91
CA THR A 450 40.45 7.15 -11.05
C THR A 450 39.16 7.00 -10.24
N ARG A 451 39.14 7.47 -8.98
CA ARG A 451 37.95 7.36 -8.11
C ARG A 451 36.78 8.16 -8.65
N VAL A 452 37.01 9.39 -9.10
CA VAL A 452 35.97 10.23 -9.73
C VAL A 452 35.44 9.57 -11.00
N LEU A 453 36.31 9.04 -11.85
CA LEU A 453 35.87 8.32 -13.06
C LEU A 453 35.05 7.08 -12.73
N THR A 454 35.43 6.31 -11.69
CA THR A 454 34.65 5.15 -11.25
C THR A 454 33.30 5.56 -10.69
N ALA A 455 33.26 6.62 -9.87
CA ALA A 455 32.01 7.18 -9.37
C ALA A 455 31.11 7.64 -10.53
N ALA A 456 31.67 8.33 -11.53
CA ALA A 456 30.94 8.77 -12.72
C ALA A 456 30.40 7.60 -13.56
N THR A 457 31.13 6.49 -13.69
CA THR A 457 30.64 5.29 -14.41
C THR A 457 29.47 4.60 -13.72
N ILE A 458 29.26 4.84 -12.42
CA ILE A 458 28.11 4.33 -11.67
C ILE A 458 27.00 5.39 -11.68
N ALA A 459 27.31 6.61 -11.24
CA ALA A 459 26.34 7.69 -11.09
C ALA A 459 25.69 8.12 -12.41
N GLY A 460 26.44 8.13 -13.53
CA GLY A 460 25.89 8.51 -14.84
C GLY A 460 24.75 7.60 -15.29
N PRO A 461 24.97 6.27 -15.43
CA PRO A 461 23.89 5.34 -15.78
C PRO A 461 22.76 5.29 -14.75
N LEU A 462 23.05 5.41 -13.44
CA LEU A 462 22.02 5.50 -12.41
C LEU A 462 21.12 6.74 -12.61
N LEU A 463 21.71 7.90 -12.90
CA LEU A 463 20.96 9.11 -13.23
C LEU A 463 20.13 8.91 -14.49
N CYS A 464 20.67 8.24 -15.52
CA CYS A 464 19.90 7.90 -16.71
C CYS A 464 18.70 6.99 -16.39
N VAL A 465 18.85 6.01 -15.50
CA VAL A 465 17.73 5.16 -15.05
C VAL A 465 16.67 6.00 -14.33
N VAL A 466 17.07 6.87 -13.40
CA VAL A 466 16.13 7.76 -12.69
C VAL A 466 15.38 8.67 -13.66
N LEU A 467 16.08 9.31 -14.60
CA LEU A 467 15.48 10.18 -15.61
C LEU A 467 14.60 9.40 -16.59
N ALA A 468 14.99 8.20 -17.00
CA ALA A 468 14.20 7.32 -17.86
C ALA A 468 12.93 6.85 -17.16
N THR A 469 13.00 6.48 -15.88
CA THR A 469 11.83 6.16 -15.07
C THR A 469 10.91 7.37 -14.94
N ALA A 470 11.44 8.55 -14.62
CA ALA A 470 10.66 9.78 -14.51
C ALA A 470 9.94 10.11 -15.83
N ALA A 471 10.64 10.01 -16.96
CA ALA A 471 10.07 10.20 -18.28
C ALA A 471 8.99 9.15 -18.59
N TYR A 472 9.31 7.86 -18.41
CA TYR A 472 8.35 6.76 -18.61
C TYR A 472 7.08 6.99 -17.79
N ARG A 473 7.21 7.32 -16.50
CA ARG A 473 6.07 7.53 -15.58
C ARG A 473 5.13 8.66 -16.04
N VAL A 474 5.66 9.73 -16.63
CA VAL A 474 4.87 10.86 -17.15
C VAL A 474 4.24 10.52 -18.50
N PHE A 475 4.99 9.86 -19.39
CA PHE A 475 4.54 9.55 -20.75
C PHE A 475 3.69 8.28 -20.86
N GLU A 476 3.69 7.43 -19.84
CA GLU A 476 2.76 6.31 -19.69
C GLU A 476 1.31 6.79 -19.71
N ILE A 477 1.05 7.98 -19.17
CA ILE A 477 -0.27 8.60 -19.13
C ILE A 477 -0.45 9.47 -20.38
N PRO A 478 -1.45 9.17 -21.23
CA PRO A 478 -1.70 9.97 -22.41
C PRO A 478 -2.16 11.38 -22.01
N ALA A 479 -1.68 12.39 -22.75
CA ALA A 479 -2.16 13.76 -22.57
C ALA A 479 -3.51 13.91 -23.29
N VAL A 480 -4.58 14.09 -22.52
CA VAL A 480 -5.96 14.21 -23.00
C VAL A 480 -6.31 15.68 -23.23
N ARG A 481 -7.08 15.98 -24.28
CA ARG A 481 -7.64 17.31 -24.48
C ARG A 481 -8.97 17.39 -23.70
N PRO A 482 -9.07 18.24 -22.66
CA PRO A 482 -10.32 18.39 -21.91
C PRO A 482 -11.48 18.79 -22.83
N SER A 483 -12.63 18.12 -22.71
CA SER A 483 -13.87 18.52 -23.41
C SER A 483 -14.67 19.59 -22.66
N TYR A 484 -14.20 19.97 -21.48
CA TYR A 484 -14.87 20.89 -20.55
C TYR A 484 -14.13 22.22 -20.40
N SER A 485 -14.86 23.24 -19.94
CA SER A 485 -14.31 24.55 -19.58
C SER A 485 -14.27 24.70 -18.06
N THR A 486 -13.11 25.10 -17.52
CA THR A 486 -12.96 25.40 -16.09
C THR A 486 -13.56 26.76 -15.69
N ALA A 487 -13.96 27.58 -16.65
CA ALA A 487 -14.53 28.91 -16.37
C ALA A 487 -15.85 28.85 -15.59
N VAL A 488 -16.60 27.75 -15.74
CA VAL A 488 -17.89 27.54 -15.05
C VAL A 488 -17.71 27.43 -13.52
N ILE A 489 -16.57 26.91 -13.06
CA ILE A 489 -16.28 26.69 -11.64
C ILE A 489 -15.78 27.97 -10.97
N GLN A 490 -15.16 28.88 -11.73
CA GLN A 490 -14.54 30.10 -11.21
C GLN A 490 -15.53 31.25 -10.96
N ALA A 491 -16.83 31.03 -11.14
CA ALA A 491 -17.82 32.06 -10.86
C ALA A 491 -17.92 32.27 -9.33
N ASP A 492 -17.45 33.43 -8.85
CA ASP A 492 -17.47 33.83 -7.44
C ASP A 492 -18.83 33.58 -6.79
N ASP A 493 -18.80 33.06 -5.57
CA ASP A 493 -20.01 32.84 -4.80
C ASP A 493 -20.65 34.17 -4.40
N SER A 494 -21.97 34.25 -4.60
CA SER A 494 -22.72 35.40 -4.13
C SER A 494 -22.56 35.51 -2.59
N PRO A 495 -22.37 36.72 -2.03
CA PRO A 495 -22.33 36.90 -0.58
C PRO A 495 -23.54 36.32 0.15
N SER A 496 -24.72 36.32 -0.50
CA SER A 496 -25.95 35.73 0.03
C SER A 496 -25.86 34.21 0.23
N ALA A 497 -25.19 33.49 -0.69
CA ALA A 497 -25.04 32.04 -0.59
C ALA A 497 -24.12 31.64 0.58
N ARG A 498 -23.06 32.43 0.82
CA ARG A 498 -22.16 32.26 1.99
C ARG A 498 -22.87 32.54 3.31
N GLU A 499 -23.67 33.60 3.36
CA GLU A 499 -24.49 33.91 4.54
C GLU A 499 -25.47 32.77 4.87
N THR A 500 -26.10 32.19 3.85
CA THR A 500 -27.02 31.06 4.00
C THR A 500 -26.32 29.82 4.58
N SER A 501 -25.13 29.47 4.08
CA SER A 501 -24.34 28.37 4.64
C SER A 501 -23.92 28.63 6.09
N ALA A 502 -23.50 29.86 6.42
CA ALA A 502 -23.15 30.23 7.79
C ALA A 502 -24.34 30.10 8.76
N MET A 503 -25.57 30.38 8.30
CA MET A 503 -26.78 30.14 9.08
C MET A 503 -27.01 28.65 9.34
N TYR A 504 -26.84 27.79 8.33
CA TYR A 504 -26.94 26.34 8.51
C TYR A 504 -25.88 25.76 9.45
N ALA A 505 -24.62 26.21 9.33
CA ALA A 505 -23.55 25.79 10.25
C ALA A 505 -23.85 26.21 11.69
N SER A 506 -24.36 27.43 11.88
CA SER A 506 -24.78 27.92 13.19
C SER A 506 -25.97 27.15 13.75
N ALA A 507 -26.97 26.82 12.91
CA ALA A 507 -28.07 25.96 13.29
C ALA A 507 -27.59 24.57 13.72
N ASN A 508 -26.65 23.95 12.97
CA ASN A 508 -26.10 22.65 13.32
C ASN A 508 -25.36 22.67 14.67
N ARG A 509 -24.55 23.71 14.94
CA ARG A 509 -23.87 23.87 16.24
C ARG A 509 -24.85 23.96 17.40
N LEU A 510 -25.91 24.76 17.25
CA LEU A 510 -26.91 24.92 18.29
C LEU A 510 -27.66 23.61 18.52
N LEU A 511 -28.08 22.90 17.45
CA LEU A 511 -28.93 21.72 17.57
C LEU A 511 -28.18 20.45 17.97
N SER A 512 -26.94 20.25 17.50
CA SER A 512 -26.17 19.02 17.77
C SER A 512 -25.85 18.81 19.25
N GLY A 513 -25.75 19.89 20.04
CA GLY A 513 -25.56 19.81 21.50
C GLY A 513 -26.74 19.24 22.29
N HIS A 514 -27.93 19.14 21.66
CA HIS A 514 -29.17 18.68 22.29
C HIS A 514 -29.62 17.29 21.82
N LEU A 515 -28.79 16.59 21.05
CA LEU A 515 -29.11 15.23 20.62
C LEU A 515 -28.31 14.20 21.41
N SER A 516 -29.01 13.16 21.87
CA SER A 516 -28.37 11.93 22.34
C SER A 516 -28.91 10.74 21.56
N ALA A 517 -28.00 9.93 21.02
CA ALA A 517 -28.36 8.62 20.47
C ALA A 517 -28.65 7.66 21.63
N ASP A 518 -29.79 6.98 21.58
CA ASP A 518 -30.04 5.85 22.48
C ASP A 518 -29.29 4.58 22.04
N GLU A 519 -29.46 3.47 22.77
CA GLU A 519 -28.81 2.18 22.45
C GLU A 519 -29.21 1.63 21.06
N THR A 520 -30.31 2.10 20.48
CA THR A 520 -30.79 1.72 19.15
C THR A 520 -30.26 2.63 18.04
N GLY A 521 -29.54 3.70 18.40
CA GLY A 521 -29.10 4.75 17.48
C GLY A 521 -30.20 5.76 17.14
N THR A 522 -31.35 5.70 17.81
CA THR A 522 -32.43 6.68 17.65
C THR A 522 -32.04 7.96 18.37
N MET A 523 -32.05 9.08 17.66
CA MET A 523 -31.73 10.39 18.24
C MET A 523 -32.93 10.91 19.04
N THR A 524 -32.69 11.26 20.30
CA THR A 524 -33.68 11.88 21.18
C THR A 524 -33.23 13.29 21.58
N ILE A 525 -34.20 14.19 21.73
CA ILE A 525 -33.96 15.59 22.13
C ILE A 525 -33.77 15.62 23.65
N THR A 526 -32.60 16.06 24.12
CA THR A 526 -32.26 16.10 25.54
C THR A 526 -32.80 17.33 26.26
N SER A 527 -32.80 18.49 25.59
CA SER A 527 -33.43 19.73 26.07
C SER A 527 -33.95 20.60 24.93
N ARG A 528 -34.93 21.45 25.24
CA ARG A 528 -35.51 22.45 24.33
C ARG A 528 -35.51 23.83 24.95
N ASP A 529 -34.32 24.30 25.27
CA ASP A 529 -34.12 25.67 25.73
C ASP A 529 -34.14 26.66 24.56
N ASP A 530 -33.88 27.92 24.86
CA ASP A 530 -33.88 29.01 23.87
C ASP A 530 -32.90 28.75 22.71
N SER A 531 -31.81 28.01 22.95
CA SER A 531 -30.80 27.74 21.92
C SER A 531 -31.26 26.68 20.91
N TRP A 532 -32.07 25.69 21.33
CA TRP A 532 -32.75 24.76 20.43
C TRP A 532 -33.71 25.51 19.49
N LEU A 533 -34.55 26.39 20.05
CA LEU A 533 -35.52 27.17 19.28
C LEU A 533 -34.83 28.15 18.32
N GLU A 534 -33.74 28.80 18.76
CA GLU A 534 -32.89 29.63 17.91
C GLU A 534 -32.30 28.81 16.76
N GLY A 535 -31.79 27.61 17.03
CA GLY A 535 -31.27 26.69 16.01
C GLY A 535 -32.31 26.32 14.96
N ILE A 536 -33.54 25.97 15.37
CA ILE A 536 -34.66 25.69 14.45
C ILE A 536 -35.02 26.94 13.61
N GLN A 537 -35.07 28.12 14.22
CA GLN A 537 -35.38 29.36 13.50
C GLN A 537 -34.29 29.75 12.49
N LEU A 538 -33.01 29.58 12.85
CA LEU A 538 -31.90 29.78 11.92
C LEU A 538 -31.95 28.81 10.75
N PHE A 539 -32.26 27.54 11.01
CA PHE A 539 -32.47 26.53 9.97
C PHE A 539 -33.58 26.92 8.99
N LEU A 540 -34.75 27.31 9.50
CA LEU A 540 -35.89 27.73 8.67
C LEU A 540 -35.59 29.02 7.90
N THR A 541 -34.84 29.95 8.51
CA THR A 541 -34.42 31.18 7.86
C THR A 541 -33.46 30.89 6.71
N ALA A 542 -32.50 29.98 6.91
CA ALA A 542 -31.56 29.55 5.88
C ALA A 542 -32.26 28.83 4.72
N SER A 543 -33.16 27.89 5.03
CA SER A 543 -33.85 27.07 4.01
C SER A 543 -34.73 27.88 3.07
N ARG A 544 -35.30 28.98 3.55
CA ARG A 544 -36.12 29.90 2.73
C ARG A 544 -35.32 30.74 1.73
N ARG A 545 -33.98 30.75 1.81
CA ARG A 545 -33.14 31.51 0.88
C ARG A 545 -32.95 30.74 -0.43
N ASP A 546 -32.90 31.45 -1.54
CA ASP A 546 -32.88 30.84 -2.87
C ASP A 546 -31.56 30.13 -3.21
N THR A 547 -30.46 30.54 -2.58
CA THR A 547 -29.12 30.02 -2.88
C THR A 547 -28.36 29.76 -1.60
N CYS A 548 -27.70 28.61 -1.51
CA CYS A 548 -26.76 28.28 -0.46
C CYS A 548 -25.48 27.72 -1.06
N TYR A 549 -24.35 28.01 -0.45
CA TYR A 549 -23.06 27.45 -0.84
C TYR A 549 -22.30 26.96 0.39
N PHE A 550 -22.37 25.65 0.66
CA PHE A 550 -21.82 25.02 1.86
C PHE A 550 -20.29 25.06 1.93
N HIS A 551 -19.62 25.23 0.79
CA HIS A 551 -18.17 25.10 0.76
C HIS A 551 -17.50 26.04 -0.22
N HIS A 552 -17.02 27.20 0.26
CA HIS A 552 -15.95 27.91 -0.44
C HIS A 552 -14.61 27.32 -0.01
N TRP A 553 -13.80 26.91 -0.99
CA TRP A 553 -12.46 26.36 -0.75
C TRP A 553 -11.51 27.28 0.04
N ASN A 554 -11.85 28.57 0.23
CA ASN A 554 -11.05 29.54 0.98
C ASN A 554 -11.48 29.70 2.45
N ASP A 555 -12.72 29.33 2.82
CA ASP A 555 -13.28 29.64 4.14
C ASP A 555 -13.40 28.36 4.99
N ILE A 556 -12.48 28.18 5.94
CA ILE A 556 -12.25 26.94 6.72
C ILE A 556 -13.27 26.74 7.84
N GLU A 557 -13.74 27.82 8.46
CA GLU A 557 -14.50 27.72 9.71
C GLU A 557 -15.91 27.12 9.54
N PRO A 558 -16.70 27.45 8.50
CA PRO A 558 -18.07 26.95 8.40
C PRO A 558 -18.18 25.47 7.96
N SER A 559 -17.22 24.96 7.16
CA SER A 559 -17.39 23.69 6.45
C SER A 559 -17.13 22.44 7.31
N ARG A 560 -16.24 22.53 8.31
CA ARG A 560 -16.01 21.41 9.27
C ARG A 560 -17.13 21.24 10.28
N GLU A 561 -17.93 22.28 10.49
CA GLU A 561 -19.01 22.27 11.48
C GLU A 561 -20.35 21.87 10.88
N PHE A 562 -20.49 21.88 9.56
CA PHE A 562 -21.72 21.51 8.89
C PHE A 562 -21.71 20.03 8.51
N GLU A 563 -22.41 19.21 9.29
CA GLU A 563 -22.78 17.85 8.92
C GLU A 563 -24.28 17.83 8.62
N GLY A 564 -24.66 17.61 7.36
CA GLY A 564 -26.07 17.69 6.94
C GLY A 564 -26.96 16.64 7.63
N ILE A 565 -26.42 15.48 7.96
CA ILE A 565 -27.17 14.37 8.57
C ILE A 565 -27.54 14.68 10.04
N PRO A 566 -26.61 15.03 10.95
CA PRO A 566 -26.96 15.44 12.31
C PRO A 566 -27.97 16.59 12.37
N LEU A 567 -27.80 17.61 11.54
CA LEU A 567 -28.76 18.71 11.45
C LEU A 567 -30.15 18.20 11.06
N THR A 568 -30.22 17.36 10.03
CA THR A 568 -31.48 16.77 9.56
C THR A 568 -32.15 15.94 10.66
N ARG A 569 -31.38 15.11 11.38
CA ARG A 569 -31.91 14.33 12.51
C ARG A 569 -32.51 15.21 13.59
N ALA A 570 -31.87 16.32 13.92
CA ALA A 570 -32.38 17.28 14.91
C ALA A 570 -33.73 17.87 14.47
N VAL A 571 -33.78 18.34 13.21
CA VAL A 571 -34.99 18.95 12.65
C VAL A 571 -36.11 17.92 12.49
N LEU A 572 -35.80 16.67 12.12
CA LEU A 572 -36.76 15.58 12.05
C LEU A 572 -37.32 15.18 13.41
N ALA A 573 -36.51 15.22 14.47
CA ALA A 573 -36.96 14.97 15.83
C ALA A 573 -37.95 16.06 16.30
N GLU A 574 -37.69 17.33 15.95
CA GLU A 574 -38.64 18.42 16.18
C GLU A 574 -39.94 18.24 15.38
N ALA A 575 -39.84 17.88 14.09
CA ALA A 575 -41.00 17.65 13.23
C ALA A 575 -41.88 16.49 13.74
N ALA A 576 -41.26 15.40 14.21
CA ALA A 576 -41.95 14.28 14.82
C ALA A 576 -42.70 14.71 16.09
N TYR A 577 -42.06 15.48 16.97
CA TYR A 577 -42.71 16.00 18.16
C TYR A 577 -43.92 16.88 17.83
N ARG A 578 -43.78 17.81 16.89
CA ARG A 578 -44.89 18.69 16.47
C ARG A 578 -46.04 17.88 15.90
N THR A 579 -45.73 16.83 15.16
CA THR A 579 -46.74 15.88 14.65
C THR A 579 -47.50 15.22 15.80
N GLU A 580 -46.79 14.69 16.81
CA GLU A 580 -47.41 14.05 17.99
C GLU A 580 -48.28 15.01 18.82
N HIS A 581 -47.99 16.31 18.78
CA HIS A 581 -48.73 17.35 19.50
C HIS A 581 -49.83 18.03 18.66
N GLY A 582 -50.07 17.53 17.44
CA GLY A 582 -51.08 18.06 16.53
C GLY A 582 -50.71 19.39 15.84
N GLU A 583 -49.47 19.86 15.98
CA GLU A 583 -48.92 21.03 15.30
C GLU A 583 -48.48 20.70 13.86
N LEU A 584 -49.43 20.17 13.07
CA LEU A 584 -49.15 19.57 11.77
C LEU A 584 -48.56 20.55 10.74
N ASP A 585 -48.94 21.83 10.81
CA ASP A 585 -48.39 22.88 9.94
C ASP A 585 -46.94 23.20 10.26
N GLY A 586 -46.59 23.23 11.55
CA GLY A 586 -45.23 23.43 12.00
C GLY A 586 -44.33 22.25 11.61
N ALA A 587 -44.85 21.01 11.64
CA ALA A 587 -44.14 19.84 11.15
C ALA A 587 -43.92 19.89 9.63
N ALA A 588 -44.95 20.26 8.86
CA ALA A 588 -44.86 20.39 7.40
C ALA A 588 -43.83 21.46 6.97
N GLU A 589 -43.77 22.57 7.69
CA GLU A 589 -42.77 23.62 7.46
C GLU A 589 -41.33 23.12 7.67
N LEU A 590 -41.10 22.30 8.71
CA LEU A 590 -39.79 21.69 8.95
C LEU A 590 -39.43 20.69 7.85
N HIS A 591 -40.39 19.90 7.37
CA HIS A 591 -40.19 19.00 6.23
C HIS A 591 -39.83 19.75 4.93
N ASP A 592 -40.52 20.84 4.60
CA ASP A 592 -40.17 21.70 3.46
C ASP A 592 -38.77 22.32 3.65
N GLY A 593 -38.43 22.73 4.87
CA GLY A 593 -37.09 23.20 5.21
C GLY A 593 -35.99 22.16 4.96
N ILE A 594 -36.26 20.88 5.25
CA ILE A 594 -35.31 19.78 5.00
C ILE A 594 -35.21 19.49 3.49
N LEU A 595 -36.31 19.53 2.74
CA LEU A 595 -36.27 19.40 1.27
C LEU A 595 -35.43 20.51 0.63
N ARG A 596 -35.59 21.74 1.11
CA ARG A 596 -34.78 22.90 0.70
C ARG A 596 -33.31 22.70 1.04
N LEU A 597 -33.01 22.18 2.24
CA LEU A 597 -31.64 21.81 2.60
C LEU A 597 -31.07 20.77 1.63
N ALA A 598 -31.81 19.69 1.34
CA ALA A 598 -31.38 18.68 0.39
C ALA A 598 -31.16 19.28 -1.02
N SER A 599 -32.03 20.18 -1.49
CA SER A 599 -31.83 20.89 -2.75
C SER A 599 -30.58 21.78 -2.72
N HIS A 600 -30.37 22.55 -1.65
CA HIS A 600 -29.14 23.32 -1.46
C HIS A 600 -27.90 22.43 -1.47
N LEU A 601 -27.98 21.21 -0.95
CA LEU A 601 -26.91 20.20 -1.01
C LEU A 601 -26.71 19.65 -2.44
N TYR A 602 -27.78 19.37 -3.19
CA TYR A 602 -27.71 18.95 -4.61
C TYR A 602 -27.21 20.04 -5.55
N GLN A 603 -27.51 21.30 -5.23
CA GLN A 603 -27.05 22.49 -5.96
C GLN A 603 -25.60 22.85 -5.64
N GLN A 604 -24.98 22.22 -4.62
CA GLN A 604 -23.57 22.43 -4.36
C GLN A 604 -22.74 22.01 -5.56
N ARG A 605 -21.80 22.91 -5.91
CA ARG A 605 -20.81 22.64 -6.94
C ARG A 605 -19.75 21.64 -6.45
N SER A 606 -19.59 21.51 -5.13
CA SER A 606 -18.25 21.33 -4.56
C SER A 606 -17.85 19.99 -4.02
N GLU A 607 -18.77 19.06 -3.80
CA GLU A 607 -18.35 17.73 -3.41
C GLU A 607 -19.41 16.67 -3.70
N THR A 608 -18.96 15.56 -4.28
CA THR A 608 -19.78 14.36 -4.39
C THR A 608 -20.30 13.90 -3.02
N LEU A 609 -19.56 14.19 -1.95
CA LEU A 609 -19.97 13.93 -0.57
C LEU A 609 -21.26 14.67 -0.20
N TYR A 610 -21.43 15.95 -0.60
CA TYR A 610 -22.66 16.69 -0.31
C TYR A 610 -23.88 16.14 -1.04
N ARG A 611 -23.69 15.58 -2.24
CA ARG A 611 -24.78 14.85 -2.92
C ARG A 611 -25.15 13.58 -2.16
N MET A 612 -24.18 12.82 -1.67
CA MET A 612 -24.48 11.69 -0.79
C MET A 612 -25.22 12.13 0.48
N GLN A 613 -24.79 13.24 1.08
CA GLN A 613 -25.50 13.81 2.22
C GLN A 613 -26.91 14.23 1.84
N ALA A 614 -27.13 14.87 0.68
CA ALA A 614 -28.47 15.24 0.19
C ALA A 614 -29.37 14.01 0.05
N SER A 615 -28.86 12.96 -0.58
CA SER A 615 -29.52 11.67 -0.73
C SER A 615 -29.83 11.00 0.62
N ALA A 616 -28.92 11.07 1.58
CA ALA A 616 -29.12 10.54 2.93
C ALA A 616 -30.15 11.37 3.74
N VAL A 617 -30.11 12.71 3.60
CA VAL A 617 -31.08 13.64 4.16
C VAL A 617 -32.48 13.33 3.64
N GLU A 618 -32.62 13.12 2.33
CA GLU A 618 -33.88 12.72 1.70
C GLU A 618 -34.37 11.37 2.22
N GLU A 619 -33.49 10.37 2.36
CA GLU A 619 -33.85 9.05 2.89
C GLU A 619 -34.44 9.14 4.30
N GLU A 620 -33.82 9.89 5.20
CA GLU A 620 -34.33 10.08 6.56
C GLU A 620 -35.66 10.86 6.57
N LEU A 621 -35.78 11.84 5.67
CA LEU A 621 -36.98 12.66 5.54
C LEU A 621 -38.19 11.86 5.07
N TYR A 622 -38.05 10.99 4.06
CA TYR A 622 -39.18 10.29 3.45
C TYR A 622 -39.95 9.43 4.45
N ALA A 623 -39.23 8.77 5.37
CA ALA A 623 -39.85 8.00 6.45
C ALA A 623 -40.63 8.88 7.46
N SER A 624 -40.19 10.13 7.66
CA SER A 624 -40.88 11.09 8.53
C SER A 624 -42.12 11.68 7.85
N ILE A 625 -42.00 12.09 6.59
CA ILE A 625 -43.09 12.65 5.79
C ILE A 625 -44.24 11.65 5.62
N ALA A 626 -43.94 10.36 5.37
CA ALA A 626 -44.96 9.33 5.26
C ALA A 626 -45.80 9.21 6.55
N ARG A 627 -45.14 9.20 7.72
CA ARG A 627 -45.81 9.13 9.04
C ARG A 627 -46.64 10.38 9.32
N TRP A 628 -46.12 11.56 8.99
CA TRP A 628 -46.88 12.82 9.11
C TRP A 628 -48.14 12.82 8.23
N ALA A 629 -48.03 12.34 6.99
CA ALA A 629 -49.14 12.27 6.06
C ALA A 629 -50.26 11.32 6.53
N GLU A 630 -49.92 10.29 7.30
CA GLU A 630 -50.88 9.31 7.83
C GLU A 630 -51.70 9.84 9.02
N HIS A 631 -51.29 10.94 9.67
CA HIS A 631 -51.93 11.47 10.87
C HIS A 631 -53.44 11.74 10.64
N ASP A 632 -54.31 11.26 11.54
CA ASP A 632 -55.77 11.25 11.33
C ASP A 632 -56.37 12.65 11.13
N SER A 633 -55.87 13.65 11.85
CA SER A 633 -56.35 15.03 11.76
C SER A 633 -55.81 15.82 10.55
N LEU A 634 -54.96 15.22 9.72
CA LEU A 634 -54.42 15.89 8.54
C LEU A 634 -55.40 15.77 7.37
N GLU A 635 -55.79 16.90 6.79
CA GLU A 635 -56.65 16.96 5.61
C GLU A 635 -55.91 16.55 4.33
N ALA A 636 -56.63 15.95 3.38
CA ALA A 636 -56.04 15.48 2.12
C ALA A 636 -55.41 16.62 1.30
N GLU A 637 -56.01 17.82 1.30
CA GLU A 637 -55.49 19.00 0.60
C GLU A 637 -54.07 19.36 1.06
N ARG A 638 -53.80 19.19 2.37
CA ARG A 638 -52.47 19.49 2.94
C ARG A 638 -51.42 18.48 2.49
N VAL A 639 -51.78 17.20 2.44
CA VAL A 639 -50.91 16.14 1.88
C VAL A 639 -50.60 16.42 0.40
N LEU A 640 -51.61 16.84 -0.38
CA LEU A 640 -51.43 17.19 -1.79
C LEU A 640 -50.55 18.45 -1.97
N GLN A 641 -50.63 19.42 -1.07
CA GLN A 641 -49.74 20.58 -1.09
C GLN A 641 -48.27 20.18 -0.88
N THR A 642 -47.97 19.34 0.11
CA THR A 642 -46.62 18.82 0.35
C THR A 642 -46.13 17.97 -0.83
N LEU A 643 -47.01 17.16 -1.41
CA LEU A 643 -46.71 16.41 -2.63
C LEU A 643 -46.33 17.34 -3.79
N ASN A 644 -47.12 18.39 -4.04
CA ASN A 644 -46.84 19.35 -5.10
C ASN A 644 -45.50 20.05 -4.89
N GLN A 645 -45.16 20.40 -3.65
CA GLN A 645 -43.83 20.94 -3.32
C GLN A 645 -42.74 19.92 -3.65
N LEU A 646 -42.88 18.67 -3.18
CA LEU A 646 -41.91 17.61 -3.43
C LEU A 646 -41.69 17.33 -4.93
N GLN A 647 -42.75 17.40 -5.74
CA GLN A 647 -42.65 17.28 -7.21
C GLN A 647 -41.95 18.47 -7.84
N LEU A 648 -42.29 19.70 -7.44
CA LEU A 648 -41.61 20.92 -7.90
C LEU A 648 -40.10 20.86 -7.63
N TRP A 649 -39.71 20.29 -6.49
CA TRP A 649 -38.32 20.04 -6.13
C TRP A 649 -37.70 18.90 -6.93
N ALA A 650 -38.43 17.80 -7.17
CA ALA A 650 -37.96 16.68 -7.96
C ALA A 650 -37.61 17.10 -9.39
N ASP A 651 -38.44 17.96 -9.99
CA ASP A 651 -38.28 18.43 -11.37
C ASP A 651 -37.23 19.54 -11.52
N GLY A 652 -36.93 20.29 -10.45
CA GLY A 652 -35.99 21.42 -10.45
C GLY A 652 -34.52 21.07 -10.17
N ASN A 653 -34.23 19.85 -9.70
CA ASN A 653 -32.89 19.41 -9.31
C ASN A 653 -32.24 18.53 -10.40
N ASP A 654 -32.12 19.05 -11.63
CA ASP A 654 -31.30 18.39 -12.64
C ASP A 654 -29.85 18.29 -12.13
N ALA A 655 -29.38 17.06 -11.99
CA ALA A 655 -28.10 16.78 -11.39
C ALA A 655 -26.95 17.28 -12.29
N HIS A 656 -26.37 18.43 -11.96
CA HIS A 656 -25.16 18.92 -12.61
C HIS A 656 -23.91 18.17 -12.12
N TRP A 657 -23.86 16.85 -12.30
CA TRP A 657 -22.70 16.01 -11.95
C TRP A 657 -21.39 16.50 -12.56
N GLN A 658 -21.50 17.13 -13.73
CA GLN A 658 -20.36 17.74 -14.40
C GLN A 658 -19.67 18.75 -13.49
N ASN A 659 -20.41 19.59 -12.76
CA ASN A 659 -19.83 20.58 -11.85
C ASN A 659 -19.11 19.90 -10.67
N SER A 660 -19.69 18.86 -10.08
CA SER A 660 -19.07 18.11 -8.98
C SER A 660 -17.76 17.42 -9.39
N ILE A 661 -17.72 16.81 -10.58
CA ILE A 661 -16.49 16.23 -11.13
C ILE A 661 -15.43 17.31 -11.37
N LEU A 662 -15.85 18.43 -11.96
CA LEU A 662 -14.95 19.53 -12.30
C LEU A 662 -14.37 20.23 -11.06
N GLU A 663 -15.16 20.38 -10.00
CA GLU A 663 -14.67 20.94 -8.76
C GLU A 663 -13.77 19.97 -7.99
N HIS A 664 -14.12 18.68 -7.94
CA HIS A 664 -13.21 17.66 -7.41
C HIS A 664 -11.85 17.74 -8.11
N ARG A 665 -11.84 17.87 -9.43
CA ARG A 665 -10.63 18.12 -10.20
C ARG A 665 -9.89 19.38 -9.74
N GLN A 666 -10.57 20.50 -9.53
CA GLN A 666 -9.93 21.73 -9.04
C GLN A 666 -9.28 21.53 -7.66
N ASN A 667 -9.95 20.83 -6.74
CA ASN A 667 -9.43 20.52 -5.40
C ASN A 667 -8.17 19.64 -5.48
N VAL A 668 -8.19 18.60 -6.30
CA VAL A 668 -7.00 17.77 -6.53
C VAL A 668 -5.89 18.57 -7.23
N GLN A 669 -6.24 19.51 -8.10
CA GLN A 669 -5.24 20.36 -8.77
C GLN A 669 -4.51 21.28 -7.77
N GLN A 670 -5.19 21.78 -6.73
CA GLN A 670 -4.56 22.53 -5.64
C GLN A 670 -3.61 21.66 -4.82
N LEU A 671 -3.98 20.40 -4.55
CA LEU A 671 -3.07 19.44 -3.92
C LEU A 671 -1.82 19.18 -4.78
N ILE A 672 -2.00 19.00 -6.10
CA ILE A 672 -0.90 18.87 -7.05
C ILE A 672 -0.04 20.14 -7.05
N ALA A 673 -0.62 21.30 -6.80
CA ALA A 673 0.10 22.56 -6.62
C ALA A 673 0.92 22.63 -5.31
N LEU A 674 0.78 21.63 -4.42
CA LEU A 674 1.32 21.59 -3.06
C LEU A 674 0.76 22.69 -2.15
N ASP A 675 -0.48 23.09 -2.40
CA ASP A 675 -1.16 24.07 -1.58
C ASP A 675 -1.40 23.53 -0.16
N ASP A 676 -0.88 24.25 0.83
CA ASP A 676 -0.90 23.80 2.22
C ASP A 676 -2.30 23.82 2.82
N HIS A 677 -3.13 24.75 2.34
CA HIS A 677 -4.51 24.90 2.77
C HIS A 677 -5.36 23.74 2.26
N ALA A 678 -5.26 23.40 0.97
CA ALA A 678 -5.94 22.25 0.37
C ALA A 678 -5.57 20.93 1.10
N MET A 679 -4.29 20.71 1.44
CA MET A 679 -3.88 19.51 2.18
C MET A 679 -4.47 19.44 3.60
N ARG A 680 -4.57 20.58 4.30
CA ARG A 680 -5.12 20.63 5.66
C ARG A 680 -6.63 20.47 5.69
N VAL A 681 -7.30 21.19 4.81
CA VAL A 681 -8.75 21.43 4.90
C VAL A 681 -9.51 20.35 4.19
N ASN A 682 -9.16 20.09 2.92
CA ASN A 682 -9.96 19.21 2.06
C ASN A 682 -9.69 17.72 2.34
N TYR A 683 -8.51 17.38 2.86
CA TYR A 683 -8.09 15.98 3.04
C TYR A 683 -7.60 15.63 4.44
N SER A 684 -7.63 16.60 5.36
CA SER A 684 -7.24 16.41 6.75
C SER A 684 -5.86 15.77 6.95
N PHE A 685 -4.90 16.06 6.06
CA PHE A 685 -3.54 15.52 6.18
C PHE A 685 -2.90 16.00 7.47
N SER A 686 -2.36 15.05 8.23
CA SER A 686 -1.52 15.32 9.39
C SER A 686 -0.29 16.14 8.99
N ASP A 687 0.31 16.86 9.95
CA ASP A 687 1.51 17.68 9.70
C ASP A 687 2.67 16.88 9.08
N HIS A 688 2.78 15.59 9.43
CA HIS A 688 3.78 14.66 8.90
C HIS A 688 3.52 14.32 7.45
N GLU A 689 2.29 13.95 7.12
CA GLU A 689 1.88 13.68 5.74
C GLU A 689 2.12 14.91 4.89
N ARG A 690 1.70 16.11 5.33
CA ARG A 690 1.93 17.35 4.57
C ARG A 690 3.41 17.61 4.30
N THR A 691 4.26 17.45 5.32
CA THR A 691 5.71 17.68 5.18
C THR A 691 6.33 16.71 4.20
N ALA A 692 5.99 15.43 4.31
CA ALA A 692 6.48 14.43 3.39
C ALA A 692 5.93 14.64 1.98
N TRP A 693 4.67 15.01 1.81
CA TRP A 693 4.06 15.29 0.51
C TRP A 693 4.73 16.46 -0.19
N LYS A 694 4.98 17.55 0.52
CA LYS A 694 5.76 18.67 -0.03
C LYS A 694 7.14 18.20 -0.43
N THR A 695 7.82 17.46 0.45
CA THR A 695 9.17 16.92 0.18
C THR A 695 9.18 16.05 -1.07
N LEU A 696 8.22 15.14 -1.21
CA LEU A 696 8.06 14.27 -2.37
C LEU A 696 7.70 15.05 -3.62
N GLY A 697 6.80 16.04 -3.53
CA GLY A 697 6.44 16.90 -4.65
C GLY A 697 7.62 17.75 -5.15
N TYR A 698 8.57 18.11 -4.27
CA TYR A 698 9.81 18.79 -4.65
C TYR A 698 10.88 17.83 -5.18
N LEU A 699 11.02 16.63 -4.60
CA LEU A 699 12.03 15.64 -5.01
C LEU A 699 11.63 14.89 -6.30
N CYS A 700 10.33 14.71 -6.53
CA CYS A 700 9.75 13.96 -7.63
C CYS A 700 8.79 14.83 -8.46
N PRO A 701 9.26 15.92 -9.08
CA PRO A 701 8.38 16.83 -9.82
C PRO A 701 7.64 16.11 -10.96
N TRP A 702 8.22 15.06 -11.55
CA TRP A 702 7.57 14.25 -12.58
C TRP A 702 6.29 13.55 -12.09
N GLU A 703 6.19 13.20 -10.80
CA GLU A 703 4.95 12.64 -10.25
C GLU A 703 3.84 13.70 -10.21
N ARG A 704 4.16 14.99 -10.04
CA ARG A 704 3.17 16.08 -10.16
C ARG A 704 2.65 16.22 -11.58
N TRP A 705 3.54 16.12 -12.57
CA TRP A 705 3.16 16.11 -13.98
C TRP A 705 2.29 14.89 -14.32
N ARG A 706 2.68 13.70 -13.85
CA ARG A 706 1.89 12.49 -13.98
C ARG A 706 0.51 12.65 -13.35
N MET A 707 0.45 13.13 -12.10
CA MET A 707 -0.80 13.38 -11.38
C MET A 707 -1.74 14.29 -12.19
N SER A 708 -1.22 15.40 -12.73
CA SER A 708 -2.03 16.29 -13.57
C SER A 708 -2.63 15.58 -14.77
N ARG A 709 -1.86 14.71 -15.46
CA ARG A 709 -2.35 13.95 -16.61
C ARG A 709 -3.36 12.87 -16.22
N VAL A 710 -3.11 12.14 -15.14
CA VAL A 710 -4.05 11.13 -14.63
C VAL A 710 -5.35 11.80 -14.23
N LEU A 711 -5.28 12.97 -13.58
CA LEU A 711 -6.45 13.74 -13.20
C LEU A 711 -7.25 14.20 -14.44
N GLU A 712 -6.58 14.66 -15.51
CA GLU A 712 -7.25 15.02 -16.77
C GLU A 712 -7.95 13.83 -17.41
N VAL A 713 -7.26 12.69 -17.54
CA VAL A 713 -7.84 11.43 -18.05
C VAL A 713 -9.04 11.05 -17.19
N TYR A 714 -8.84 10.98 -15.87
CA TYR A 714 -9.86 10.58 -14.89
C TYR A 714 -11.11 11.46 -15.01
N THR A 715 -10.94 12.79 -14.98
CA THR A 715 -12.05 13.75 -15.11
C THR A 715 -12.81 13.54 -16.43
N GLU A 716 -12.09 13.41 -17.54
CA GLU A 716 -12.73 13.24 -18.86
C GLU A 716 -13.46 11.89 -18.95
N THR A 717 -12.87 10.81 -18.42
CA THR A 717 -13.53 9.49 -18.38
C THR A 717 -14.79 9.50 -17.53
N GLU A 718 -14.80 10.21 -16.40
CA GLU A 718 -15.96 10.36 -15.53
C GLU A 718 -17.07 11.15 -16.25
N LEU A 719 -16.74 12.29 -16.87
CA LEU A 719 -17.71 13.11 -17.61
C LEU A 719 -18.36 12.35 -18.76
N GLN A 720 -17.59 11.56 -19.52
CA GLN A 720 -18.13 10.71 -20.59
C GLN A 720 -18.91 9.53 -20.02
N GLY A 721 -18.44 8.96 -18.91
CA GLY A 721 -19.09 7.91 -18.17
C GLY A 721 -20.52 8.25 -17.75
N ILE A 722 -20.70 9.44 -17.20
CA ILE A 722 -22.01 9.95 -16.80
C ILE A 722 -22.94 10.08 -17.99
N LYS A 723 -22.49 10.62 -19.12
CA LYS A 723 -23.30 10.67 -20.35
C LYS A 723 -23.75 9.28 -20.79
N VAL A 724 -22.86 8.28 -20.72
CA VAL A 724 -23.20 6.90 -21.04
C VAL A 724 -24.24 6.34 -20.07
N ILE A 725 -24.16 6.65 -18.77
CA ILE A 725 -25.19 6.26 -17.79
C ILE A 725 -26.50 7.00 -18.05
N GLU A 726 -26.48 8.28 -18.36
CA GLU A 726 -27.71 9.03 -18.68
C GLU A 726 -28.39 8.43 -19.93
N GLU A 727 -27.62 8.06 -20.95
CA GLU A 727 -28.11 7.46 -22.19
C GLU A 727 -28.54 5.98 -22.05
N ARG A 728 -27.83 5.19 -21.24
CA ARG A 728 -27.99 3.71 -21.17
C ARG A 728 -28.44 3.17 -19.82
N GLY A 729 -28.24 3.91 -18.75
CA GLY A 729 -28.61 3.59 -17.37
C GLY A 729 -30.05 3.12 -17.23
N PRO A 730 -31.03 3.63 -18.01
CA PRO A 730 -32.38 3.10 -17.97
C PRO A 730 -32.53 1.61 -18.38
N ARG A 731 -31.49 1.01 -18.96
CA ARG A 731 -31.48 -0.37 -19.45
C ARG A 731 -30.62 -1.30 -18.60
N ILE A 732 -29.95 -0.78 -17.57
CA ILE A 732 -28.94 -1.54 -16.82
C ILE A 732 -29.32 -1.48 -15.34
N PRO A 733 -29.47 -2.62 -14.65
CA PRO A 733 -29.86 -2.62 -13.25
C PRO A 733 -28.77 -1.96 -12.37
N PRO A 734 -29.15 -1.33 -11.25
CA PRO A 734 -28.26 -0.47 -10.45
C PRO A 734 -26.95 -1.17 -10.02
N TYR A 735 -27.05 -2.44 -9.61
CA TYR A 735 -25.89 -3.23 -9.17
C TYR A 735 -24.91 -3.59 -10.30
N ALA A 736 -25.40 -3.59 -11.55
CA ALA A 736 -24.58 -3.83 -12.73
C ALA A 736 -23.96 -2.52 -13.24
N GLN A 737 -24.58 -1.37 -12.97
CA GLN A 737 -24.05 -0.05 -13.36
C GLN A 737 -22.66 0.21 -12.76
N SER A 738 -22.43 -0.18 -11.50
CA SER A 738 -21.10 -0.07 -10.86
C SER A 738 -20.04 -1.02 -11.44
N LYS A 739 -20.46 -2.02 -12.22
CA LYS A 739 -19.59 -3.03 -12.85
C LYS A 739 -19.43 -2.85 -14.35
N LEU A 740 -20.09 -1.86 -14.96
CA LEU A 740 -19.97 -1.62 -16.39
C LEU A 740 -18.54 -1.19 -16.69
N PRO A 741 -17.83 -1.82 -17.64
CA PRO A 741 -16.59 -1.25 -18.14
C PRO A 741 -16.91 0.07 -18.83
N TRP A 742 -16.56 1.20 -18.21
CA TRP A 742 -16.69 2.54 -18.78
C TRP A 742 -15.52 2.86 -19.71
N ASP A 743 -15.24 1.92 -20.62
CA ASP A 743 -14.24 2.12 -21.65
C ASP A 743 -14.66 3.31 -22.52
N THR A 744 -13.87 4.37 -22.52
CA THR A 744 -14.21 5.67 -23.12
C THR A 744 -13.22 6.00 -24.22
N VAL A 745 -13.71 6.59 -25.31
CA VAL A 745 -12.85 7.01 -26.43
C VAL A 745 -12.47 8.47 -26.21
N LEU A 746 -11.28 8.70 -25.69
CA LEU A 746 -10.78 10.04 -25.43
C LEU A 746 -10.04 10.61 -26.64
N THR A 747 -10.15 11.93 -26.84
CA THR A 747 -9.35 12.66 -27.83
C THR A 747 -8.08 13.15 -27.16
N LEU A 748 -6.94 12.66 -27.63
CA LEU A 748 -5.63 13.06 -27.16
C LEU A 748 -5.26 14.45 -27.67
N THR A 749 -4.29 15.09 -27.02
CA THR A 749 -3.77 16.42 -27.40
C THR A 749 -3.21 16.49 -28.82
N ASN A 750 -2.76 15.37 -29.39
CA ASN A 750 -2.31 15.25 -30.78
C ASN A 750 -3.48 15.03 -31.77
N GLY A 751 -4.73 15.01 -31.31
CA GLY A 751 -5.94 14.74 -32.11
C GLY A 751 -6.29 13.27 -32.30
N GLU A 752 -5.44 12.34 -31.86
CA GLU A 752 -5.69 10.90 -31.93
C GLU A 752 -6.84 10.51 -30.99
N ARG A 753 -7.73 9.60 -31.43
CA ARG A 753 -8.78 9.02 -30.58
C ARG A 753 -8.29 7.69 -30.05
N ARG A 754 -8.20 7.54 -28.73
CA ARG A 754 -7.77 6.30 -28.07
C ARG A 754 -8.87 5.78 -27.16
N LEU A 755 -9.16 4.49 -27.25
CA LEU A 755 -9.96 3.78 -26.25
C LEU A 755 -9.14 3.66 -24.96
N ILE A 756 -9.61 4.30 -23.90
CA ILE A 756 -9.06 4.20 -22.55
C ILE A 756 -9.95 3.25 -21.76
N ARG A 757 -9.36 2.18 -21.25
CA ARG A 757 -10.11 1.19 -20.47
C ARG A 757 -10.25 1.61 -19.02
N SER A 758 -11.37 1.24 -18.39
CA SER A 758 -11.56 1.48 -16.95
C SER A 758 -10.42 0.91 -16.10
N THR A 759 -9.94 -0.29 -16.46
CA THR A 759 -8.81 -0.97 -15.81
C THR A 759 -7.48 -0.23 -15.97
N GLU A 760 -7.27 0.50 -17.08
CA GLU A 760 -6.08 1.36 -17.25
C GLU A 760 -6.16 2.55 -16.29
N VAL A 761 -7.33 3.22 -16.21
CA VAL A 761 -7.54 4.36 -15.30
C VAL A 761 -7.38 3.93 -13.84
N GLU A 762 -7.98 2.82 -13.44
CA GLU A 762 -7.83 2.26 -12.08
C GLU A 762 -6.35 1.98 -11.77
N THR A 763 -5.64 1.35 -12.71
CA THR A 763 -4.20 1.08 -12.57
C THR A 763 -3.39 2.37 -12.43
N TRP A 764 -3.70 3.39 -13.23
CA TRP A 764 -3.01 4.68 -13.20
C TRP A 764 -3.29 5.43 -11.90
N THR A 765 -4.54 5.49 -11.44
CA THR A 765 -4.95 6.07 -10.16
C THR A 765 -4.27 5.35 -9.01
N ARG A 766 -4.35 4.01 -8.96
CA ARG A 766 -3.75 3.18 -7.92
C ARG A 766 -2.25 3.39 -7.77
N PHE A 767 -1.52 3.47 -8.88
CA PHE A 767 -0.07 3.69 -8.89
C PHE A 767 0.32 5.17 -8.90
N THR A 768 -0.63 6.07 -8.71
CA THR A 768 -0.38 7.51 -8.50
C THR A 768 -0.86 7.83 -7.09
N THR A 769 -0.02 7.52 -6.09
CA THR A 769 -0.38 7.44 -4.66
C THR A 769 -1.33 8.53 -4.17
N LEU A 770 -1.07 9.79 -4.52
CA LEU A 770 -1.92 10.90 -4.08
C LEU A 770 -3.31 10.83 -4.70
N ILE A 771 -3.42 10.56 -6.00
CA ILE A 771 -4.72 10.35 -6.68
C ILE A 771 -5.44 9.15 -6.05
N ASN A 772 -4.75 8.06 -5.75
CA ASN A 772 -5.37 6.92 -5.06
C ASN A 772 -5.93 7.29 -3.67
N MET A 773 -5.29 8.20 -2.95
CA MET A 773 -5.75 8.64 -1.62
C MET A 773 -6.91 9.63 -1.71
N VAL A 774 -6.92 10.50 -2.72
CA VAL A 774 -7.81 11.67 -2.77
C VAL A 774 -8.96 11.51 -3.73
N SER A 775 -8.86 10.61 -4.71
CA SER A 775 -9.94 10.29 -5.62
C SER A 775 -10.81 9.21 -4.96
N PRO A 776 -12.02 9.55 -4.49
CA PRO A 776 -12.95 8.53 -4.02
C PRO A 776 -13.23 7.52 -5.15
N PRO A 777 -13.62 6.28 -4.82
CA PRO A 777 -13.94 5.27 -5.82
C PRO A 777 -15.17 5.69 -6.65
N PHE A 778 -14.88 6.31 -7.81
CA PHE A 778 -15.70 6.57 -8.99
C PHE A 778 -17.00 7.37 -8.79
N ALA A 779 -17.19 8.45 -9.58
CA ALA A 779 -18.44 9.23 -9.62
C ALA A 779 -19.66 8.33 -9.92
N PHE A 780 -19.43 7.26 -10.69
CA PHE A 780 -20.39 6.21 -11.02
C PHE A 780 -21.15 5.61 -9.84
N SER A 781 -20.45 5.29 -8.73
CA SER A 781 -21.08 4.74 -7.54
C SER A 781 -22.13 5.71 -6.98
N TYR A 782 -21.89 7.01 -7.14
CA TYR A 782 -22.75 8.08 -6.65
C TYR A 782 -23.90 8.40 -7.62
N VAL A 783 -23.69 8.29 -8.94
CA VAL A 783 -24.80 8.38 -9.91
C VAL A 783 -25.81 7.27 -9.66
N ALA A 784 -25.35 6.04 -9.39
CA ALA A 784 -26.23 4.95 -9.00
C ALA A 784 -26.99 5.24 -7.69
N PHE A 785 -26.31 5.85 -6.71
CA PHE A 785 -26.94 6.26 -5.45
C PHE A 785 -28.00 7.34 -5.67
N GLU A 786 -27.75 8.33 -6.52
CA GLU A 786 -28.74 9.37 -6.82
C GLU A 786 -29.93 8.83 -7.61
N HIS A 787 -29.72 7.93 -8.58
CA HIS A 787 -30.84 7.23 -9.22
C HIS A 787 -31.69 6.46 -8.21
N GLN A 788 -31.06 5.85 -7.19
CA GLN A 788 -31.79 5.23 -6.09
C GLN A 788 -32.56 6.26 -5.24
N SER A 789 -31.96 7.42 -4.95
CA SER A 789 -32.68 8.53 -4.30
C SER A 789 -33.85 9.03 -5.14
N GLN A 790 -33.70 9.15 -6.46
CA GLN A 790 -34.79 9.52 -7.38
C GLN A 790 -35.92 8.49 -7.38
N VAL A 791 -35.60 7.19 -7.39
CA VAL A 791 -36.62 6.13 -7.25
C VAL A 791 -37.39 6.31 -5.96
N ARG A 792 -36.69 6.51 -4.84
CA ARG A 792 -37.32 6.72 -3.53
C ARG A 792 -38.17 7.99 -3.51
N ARG A 793 -37.69 9.08 -4.12
CA ARG A 793 -38.43 10.34 -4.28
C ARG A 793 -39.73 10.14 -5.05
N HIS A 794 -39.69 9.40 -6.17
CA HIS A 794 -40.89 9.10 -6.94
C HIS A 794 -41.83 8.16 -6.19
N ALA A 795 -41.30 7.16 -5.48
CA ALA A 795 -42.09 6.25 -4.67
C ALA A 795 -42.82 6.97 -3.53
N ILE A 796 -42.15 7.86 -2.79
CA ILE A 796 -42.80 8.66 -1.74
C ILE A 796 -43.85 9.62 -2.32
N CYS A 797 -43.65 10.17 -3.52
CA CYS A 797 -44.68 10.96 -4.19
C CYS A 797 -45.96 10.13 -4.44
N VAL A 798 -45.80 8.91 -4.97
CA VAL A 798 -46.92 7.98 -5.19
C VAL A 798 -47.57 7.59 -3.87
N GLN A 799 -46.79 7.34 -2.82
CA GLN A 799 -47.30 7.03 -1.49
C GLN A 799 -48.13 8.17 -0.90
N LEU A 800 -47.65 9.41 -0.97
CA LEU A 800 -48.37 10.60 -0.50
C LEU A 800 -49.68 10.81 -1.27
N ALA A 801 -49.67 10.62 -2.59
CA ALA A 801 -50.88 10.67 -3.40
C ALA A 801 -51.89 9.59 -3.00
N ALA A 802 -51.44 8.36 -2.72
CA ALA A 802 -52.31 7.29 -2.25
C ALA A 802 -52.89 7.56 -0.85
N ILE A 803 -52.11 8.17 0.06
CA ILE A 803 -52.57 8.60 1.39
C ILE A 803 -53.62 9.71 1.25
N ALA A 804 -53.38 10.71 0.42
CA ALA A 804 -54.35 11.77 0.15
C ALA A 804 -55.64 11.21 -0.46
N TRP A 805 -55.53 10.26 -1.41
CA TRP A 805 -56.68 9.56 -1.97
C TRP A 805 -57.49 8.83 -0.89
N ARG A 806 -56.82 8.09 0.00
CA ARG A 806 -57.47 7.40 1.13
C ARG A 806 -58.24 8.36 2.02
N LYS A 807 -57.67 9.53 2.31
CA LYS A 807 -58.33 10.56 3.13
C LYS A 807 -59.56 11.14 2.44
N GLN A 808 -59.55 11.31 1.12
CA GLN A 808 -60.70 11.82 0.36
C GLN A 808 -61.82 10.78 0.16
N HIS A 809 -61.45 9.52 -0.09
CA HIS A 809 -62.38 8.49 -0.55
C HIS A 809 -62.68 7.41 0.51
N GLY A 810 -62.02 7.45 1.66
CA GLY A 810 -62.16 6.46 2.75
C GLY A 810 -61.47 5.11 2.49
N SER A 811 -60.93 4.89 1.29
CA SER A 811 -60.20 3.68 0.90
C SER A 811 -58.99 4.02 0.03
N LEU A 812 -57.96 3.15 0.03
CA LEU A 812 -56.84 3.27 -0.90
C LEU A 812 -57.29 3.11 -2.36
N PRO A 813 -56.54 3.64 -3.34
CA PRO A 813 -56.87 3.46 -4.75
C PRO A 813 -56.80 1.98 -5.14
N GLU A 814 -57.68 1.53 -6.05
CA GLU A 814 -57.65 0.17 -6.62
C GLU A 814 -56.47 -0.02 -7.60
N SER A 815 -56.01 1.08 -8.22
CA SER A 815 -54.85 1.10 -9.11
C SER A 815 -54.19 2.48 -9.11
N LEU A 816 -52.88 2.57 -9.37
CA LEU A 816 -52.21 3.88 -9.46
C LEU A 816 -52.77 4.76 -10.58
N LYS A 817 -53.40 4.18 -11.61
CA LYS A 817 -54.02 4.94 -12.70
C LYS A 817 -55.12 5.88 -12.20
N SER A 818 -55.76 5.57 -11.06
CA SER A 818 -56.78 6.46 -10.49
C SER A 818 -56.19 7.74 -9.89
N LEU A 819 -54.87 7.78 -9.64
CA LEU A 819 -54.17 8.99 -9.16
C LEU A 819 -53.85 9.97 -10.30
N VAL A 820 -54.09 9.58 -11.56
CA VAL A 820 -53.91 10.43 -12.75
C VAL A 820 -55.13 11.35 -12.93
N GLY A 821 -54.91 12.66 -12.97
CA GLY A 821 -55.91 13.72 -13.06
C GLY A 821 -55.77 14.76 -11.94
N SER A 822 -55.58 14.29 -10.70
CA SER A 822 -55.19 15.09 -9.52
C SER A 822 -54.80 14.10 -8.41
N PRO A 823 -53.55 14.08 -7.91
CA PRO A 823 -52.50 15.10 -8.07
C PRO A 823 -51.65 15.01 -9.34
N PHE A 824 -51.63 13.88 -10.06
CA PHE A 824 -50.65 13.68 -11.14
C PHE A 824 -51.22 13.99 -12.52
N GLN A 825 -50.49 14.75 -13.36
CA GLN A 825 -50.76 14.79 -14.80
C GLN A 825 -50.38 13.45 -15.48
N GLN A 826 -49.27 12.86 -15.01
CA GLN A 826 -48.80 11.53 -15.36
C GLN A 826 -48.14 10.91 -14.11
N LEU A 827 -48.28 9.59 -13.93
CA LEU A 827 -47.58 8.91 -12.83
C LEU A 827 -46.06 9.07 -12.95
N PRO A 828 -45.35 9.33 -11.83
CA PRO A 828 -43.90 9.27 -11.81
C PRO A 828 -43.43 7.93 -12.36
N LEU A 829 -42.48 7.96 -13.29
CA LEU A 829 -41.86 6.77 -13.85
C LEU A 829 -40.65 6.39 -13.00
N ASP A 830 -40.39 5.10 -12.85
CA ASP A 830 -39.14 4.60 -12.27
C ASP A 830 -37.95 5.13 -13.11
N PRO A 831 -37.01 5.88 -12.50
CA PRO A 831 -35.82 6.40 -13.18
C PRO A 831 -35.01 5.35 -13.93
N TYR A 832 -35.01 4.10 -13.44
CA TYR A 832 -34.35 2.98 -14.10
C TYR A 832 -35.17 2.50 -15.29
N THR A 833 -36.34 1.89 -15.08
CA THR A 833 -37.04 1.22 -16.20
C THR A 833 -37.78 2.17 -17.14
N LYS A 834 -37.97 3.43 -16.75
CA LYS A 834 -38.92 4.38 -17.37
C LYS A 834 -40.34 3.81 -17.46
N GLN A 835 -40.67 2.84 -16.61
CA GLN A 835 -42.01 2.28 -16.48
C GLN A 835 -42.71 2.84 -15.25
N PRO A 836 -44.05 2.87 -15.20
CA PRO A 836 -44.78 3.20 -13.99
C PRO A 836 -44.45 2.23 -12.85
N PHE A 837 -44.48 2.71 -11.61
CA PHE A 837 -44.36 1.85 -10.43
C PHE A 837 -45.46 0.78 -10.41
N VAL A 838 -45.12 -0.41 -9.92
CA VAL A 838 -46.08 -1.49 -9.72
C VAL A 838 -46.74 -1.31 -8.36
N TYR A 839 -48.05 -1.43 -8.30
CA TYR A 839 -48.82 -1.29 -7.07
C TYR A 839 -49.62 -2.56 -6.81
N LEU A 840 -49.40 -3.12 -5.63
CA LEU A 840 -50.01 -4.34 -5.16
C LEU A 840 -50.94 -3.98 -4.00
N PRO A 841 -52.23 -3.69 -4.26
CA PRO A 841 -53.16 -3.22 -3.23
C PRO A 841 -53.38 -4.25 -2.11
N ASN A 842 -53.19 -5.53 -2.40
CA ASN A 842 -53.31 -6.64 -1.44
C ASN A 842 -51.95 -7.09 -0.86
N GLY A 843 -50.88 -6.33 -1.12
CA GLY A 843 -49.51 -6.71 -0.77
C GLY A 843 -48.92 -7.83 -1.62
N VAL A 844 -47.75 -8.33 -1.18
CA VAL A 844 -47.03 -9.44 -1.84
C VAL A 844 -47.54 -10.80 -1.34
N GLU A 845 -47.68 -11.77 -2.24
CA GLU A 845 -48.23 -13.10 -1.92
C GLU A 845 -47.26 -13.99 -1.11
N GLU A 846 -45.95 -13.78 -1.29
CA GLU A 846 -44.85 -14.50 -0.63
C GLU A 846 -44.08 -13.60 0.35
N GLU A 847 -43.52 -14.23 1.39
CA GLU A 847 -42.72 -13.55 2.41
C GLU A 847 -41.36 -13.15 1.82
N VAL A 848 -41.26 -11.90 1.39
CA VAL A 848 -40.01 -11.33 0.87
C VAL A 848 -39.19 -10.79 2.04
N TRP A 849 -38.01 -11.37 2.22
CA TRP A 849 -36.99 -10.85 3.13
C TRP A 849 -36.24 -9.74 2.42
N ASP A 850 -36.47 -8.50 2.84
CA ASP A 850 -35.67 -7.36 2.39
C ASP A 850 -34.29 -7.49 3.06
N ASP A 851 -33.27 -7.81 2.25
CA ASP A 851 -31.86 -7.63 2.63
C ASP A 851 -31.34 -6.37 1.91
N PRO A 852 -31.59 -5.17 2.47
CA PRO A 852 -31.32 -3.93 1.77
C PRO A 852 -29.83 -3.68 1.49
N TYR A 853 -28.92 -4.51 2.04
CA TYR A 853 -27.49 -4.21 2.03
C TYR A 853 -26.53 -5.35 1.67
N GLU A 854 -26.96 -6.61 1.53
CA GLU A 854 -26.07 -7.74 1.18
C GLU A 854 -25.27 -7.54 -0.14
N GLY A 855 -25.68 -6.62 -1.02
CA GLY A 855 -24.94 -6.28 -2.25
C GLY A 855 -23.96 -5.10 -2.17
N MET A 856 -24.15 -4.14 -1.25
CA MET A 856 -23.40 -2.86 -1.24
C MET A 856 -22.59 -2.61 0.04
N ALA A 857 -23.02 -3.11 1.20
CA ALA A 857 -22.24 -2.97 2.43
C ALA A 857 -20.84 -3.59 2.30
N GLY A 858 -20.70 -4.66 1.50
CA GLY A 858 -19.40 -5.25 1.15
C GLY A 858 -18.51 -4.39 0.23
N ILE A 859 -19.07 -3.45 -0.54
CA ILE A 859 -18.31 -2.62 -1.50
C ILE A 859 -17.79 -1.33 -0.85
N MET A 860 -18.60 -0.67 0.00
CA MET A 860 -18.18 0.55 0.69
C MET A 860 -17.35 0.28 1.96
N MET A 861 -17.67 -0.75 2.75
CA MET A 861 -16.87 -1.08 3.94
C MET A 861 -15.54 -1.79 3.60
N GLY A 862 -15.39 -2.29 2.37
CA GLY A 862 -14.15 -2.92 1.91
C GLY A 862 -13.06 -1.96 1.41
N SER A 863 -13.41 -0.70 1.10
CA SER A 863 -12.48 0.29 0.50
C SER A 863 -12.26 1.55 1.35
N GLY A 864 -13.16 1.87 2.29
CA GLY A 864 -13.02 2.98 3.25
C GLY A 864 -12.13 2.68 4.48
N GLY A 865 -11.52 1.50 4.56
CA GLY A 865 -10.70 1.08 5.70
C GLY A 865 -9.38 1.84 5.90
N MET A 866 -9.08 2.88 5.12
CA MET A 866 -7.86 3.68 5.28
C MET A 866 -8.00 4.88 6.22
N TYR A 867 -9.21 5.32 6.60
CA TYR A 867 -9.39 6.54 7.40
C TYR A 867 -10.00 6.34 8.80
N ALA A 868 -10.29 5.10 9.21
CA ALA A 868 -10.73 4.77 10.57
C ALA A 868 -9.76 3.79 11.25
N SER A 869 -8.55 4.25 11.58
CA SER A 869 -7.65 3.53 12.50
C SER A 869 -7.75 4.13 13.90
N GLY A 870 -8.70 3.63 14.69
CA GLY A 870 -8.83 3.98 16.10
C GLY A 870 -9.59 2.88 16.85
N SER A 871 -8.85 2.07 17.60
CA SER A 871 -9.29 0.97 18.48
C SER A 871 -9.96 -0.24 17.81
N GLY A 872 -9.23 -1.35 17.75
CA GLY A 872 -9.67 -2.64 17.21
C GLY A 872 -10.61 -3.45 18.09
N ASP A 873 -11.56 -2.82 18.80
CA ASP A 873 -12.50 -3.53 19.68
C ASP A 873 -14.00 -3.25 19.44
N SER A 874 -14.35 -2.49 18.39
CA SER A 874 -15.76 -2.23 18.06
C SER A 874 -16.05 -2.30 16.56
N GLN A 875 -15.76 -3.44 15.93
CA GLN A 875 -16.57 -3.86 14.79
C GLN A 875 -17.94 -4.28 15.32
N ILE A 876 -18.78 -3.30 15.63
CA ILE A 876 -20.21 -3.54 15.77
C ILE A 876 -20.67 -3.95 14.37
N GLU A 877 -20.87 -5.25 14.20
CA GLU A 877 -21.50 -5.83 13.03
C GLU A 877 -22.93 -5.27 12.98
N TRP A 878 -23.10 -4.09 12.36
CA TRP A 878 -24.40 -3.50 12.14
C TRP A 878 -25.11 -4.38 11.13
N LYS A 879 -25.90 -5.33 11.64
CA LYS A 879 -26.87 -6.08 10.86
C LYS A 879 -28.12 -5.20 10.81
N PRO A 880 -28.45 -4.57 9.67
CA PRO A 880 -29.72 -3.89 9.55
C PRO A 880 -30.83 -4.87 9.94
N PRO A 881 -31.87 -4.42 10.67
CA PRO A 881 -32.98 -5.29 11.00
C PRO A 881 -33.61 -5.77 9.68
N LYS A 882 -33.62 -7.09 9.46
CA LYS A 882 -34.35 -7.69 8.34
C LYS A 882 -35.82 -7.31 8.48
N ARG A 883 -36.35 -6.51 7.55
CA ARG A 883 -37.75 -6.09 7.60
C ARG A 883 -38.60 -7.21 7.02
N ARG A 884 -39.47 -7.77 7.87
CA ARG A 884 -40.48 -8.74 7.46
C ARG A 884 -41.59 -7.98 6.72
N LEU A 885 -41.73 -8.19 5.42
CA LEU A 885 -42.87 -7.66 4.68
C LEU A 885 -44.12 -8.46 5.07
N VAL A 886 -45.09 -7.79 5.68
CA VAL A 886 -46.32 -8.42 6.19
C VAL A 886 -47.25 -8.71 5.01
N ARG A 887 -47.62 -9.97 4.85
CA ARG A 887 -48.64 -10.43 3.90
C ARG A 887 -49.91 -9.61 4.15
N SER A 888 -50.52 -9.05 3.10
CA SER A 888 -51.76 -8.22 3.11
C SER A 888 -51.64 -6.70 3.32
N GLU A 889 -50.43 -6.12 3.37
CA GLU A 889 -50.28 -4.65 3.35
C GLU A 889 -50.00 -4.12 1.93
N PRO A 890 -50.68 -3.05 1.47
CA PRO A 890 -50.45 -2.43 0.17
C PRO A 890 -48.97 -2.11 -0.06
N PHE A 891 -48.45 -2.46 -1.23
CA PHE A 891 -47.03 -2.33 -1.54
C PHE A 891 -46.80 -1.61 -2.88
N ILE A 892 -45.83 -0.69 -2.93
CA ILE A 892 -45.38 -0.03 -4.16
C ILE A 892 -43.98 -0.57 -4.49
N TRP A 893 -43.83 -1.13 -5.68
CA TRP A 893 -42.62 -1.79 -6.16
C TRP A 893 -42.02 -1.04 -7.36
N SER A 894 -40.69 -0.90 -7.39
CA SER A 894 -39.96 -0.35 -8.52
C SER A 894 -39.59 -1.48 -9.51
N PRO A 895 -40.07 -1.46 -10.77
CA PRO A 895 -39.78 -2.52 -11.75
C PRO A 895 -38.27 -2.74 -11.98
N GLY A 896 -37.44 -1.72 -11.78
CA GLY A 896 -35.98 -1.80 -11.90
C GLY A 896 -35.29 -2.68 -10.84
N GLU A 897 -35.94 -2.97 -9.71
CA GLU A 897 -35.41 -3.86 -8.66
C GLU A 897 -35.64 -5.35 -8.95
N GLU A 898 -36.53 -5.69 -9.91
CA GLU A 898 -37.05 -7.04 -10.14
C GLU A 898 -36.08 -8.01 -10.84
N LEU A 899 -34.87 -7.58 -11.23
CA LEU A 899 -33.84 -8.45 -11.83
C LEU A 899 -33.14 -9.42 -10.85
N ARG A 900 -33.63 -9.56 -9.61
CA ARG A 900 -33.11 -10.51 -8.60
C ARG A 900 -33.86 -11.83 -8.48
N TYR A 901 -34.98 -12.03 -9.16
CA TYR A 901 -35.78 -13.26 -9.03
C TYR A 901 -35.84 -14.08 -10.32
N ALA A 902 -34.70 -14.65 -10.72
CA ALA A 902 -34.77 -15.97 -11.34
C ALA A 902 -35.07 -16.97 -10.22
N PRO A 903 -36.14 -17.79 -10.29
CA PRO A 903 -36.54 -18.66 -9.19
C PRO A 903 -35.40 -19.61 -8.85
N SER A 904 -34.85 -19.49 -7.64
CA SER A 904 -34.02 -20.53 -7.05
C SER A 904 -34.91 -21.76 -6.87
N SER A 905 -34.64 -22.79 -7.66
CA SER A 905 -35.26 -24.11 -7.56
C SER A 905 -35.35 -24.55 -6.10
N PRO A 906 -36.53 -24.95 -5.58
CA PRO A 906 -36.62 -25.50 -4.25
C PRO A 906 -35.99 -26.91 -4.28
N HIS A 907 -34.97 -27.09 -3.45
CA HIS A 907 -34.21 -28.32 -3.13
C HIS A 907 -32.88 -28.55 -3.88
N GLY A 908 -31.78 -28.36 -3.14
CA GLY A 908 -30.52 -29.07 -3.36
C GLY A 908 -29.27 -28.20 -3.39
N VAL A 909 -28.55 -28.16 -2.26
CA VAL A 909 -27.13 -27.79 -2.09
C VAL A 909 -26.66 -26.51 -2.79
N SER A 910 -26.44 -25.48 -1.97
CA SER A 910 -25.66 -24.28 -2.28
C SER A 910 -24.32 -24.61 -2.94
N GLN A 911 -24.28 -24.53 -4.27
CA GLN A 911 -23.13 -24.01 -5.00
C GLN A 911 -23.59 -22.67 -5.60
N SER A 912 -22.90 -21.60 -5.23
CA SER A 912 -22.96 -20.31 -5.94
C SER A 912 -22.84 -20.57 -7.45
N PRO A 913 -23.47 -19.79 -8.35
CA PRO A 913 -23.21 -19.92 -9.78
C PRO A 913 -21.77 -19.50 -10.04
N VAL A 914 -20.85 -20.45 -9.93
CA VAL A 914 -19.55 -20.41 -10.59
C VAL A 914 -19.89 -20.28 -12.08
N ALA A 915 -19.35 -19.25 -12.72
CA ALA A 915 -19.36 -19.11 -14.17
C ALA A 915 -19.17 -20.50 -14.80
N GLY A 916 -20.13 -20.94 -15.62
CA GLY A 916 -20.05 -22.25 -16.25
C GLY A 916 -18.67 -22.41 -16.88
N ASP A 917 -17.98 -23.51 -16.53
CA ASP A 917 -16.62 -23.83 -17.01
C ASP A 917 -16.68 -24.06 -18.53
N PHE A 918 -16.71 -22.97 -19.30
CA PHE A 918 -16.70 -23.01 -20.75
C PHE A 918 -15.32 -23.48 -21.16
N ARG A 919 -15.24 -24.71 -21.66
CA ARG A 919 -13.97 -25.27 -22.12
C ARG A 919 -13.87 -25.14 -23.63
N ASP A 920 -12.69 -24.82 -24.12
CA ASP A 920 -12.40 -24.94 -25.55
C ASP A 920 -12.52 -26.40 -26.01
N GLN A 921 -12.39 -26.65 -27.31
CA GLN A 921 -12.45 -28.00 -27.88
C GLN A 921 -11.36 -28.95 -27.33
N ASN A 922 -10.37 -28.42 -26.61
CA ASN A 922 -9.28 -29.17 -25.98
C ASN A 922 -9.48 -29.36 -24.46
N GLY A 923 -10.59 -28.89 -23.88
CA GLY A 923 -10.90 -29.07 -22.47
C GLY A 923 -10.28 -28.03 -21.53
N ASN A 924 -9.74 -26.92 -22.05
CA ASN A 924 -9.17 -25.84 -21.24
C ASN A 924 -10.25 -24.81 -20.86
N SER A 925 -10.30 -24.42 -19.59
CA SER A 925 -11.21 -23.39 -19.07
C SER A 925 -10.97 -22.03 -19.75
N LEU A 926 -12.00 -21.46 -20.36
CA LEU A 926 -12.00 -20.15 -21.01
C LEU A 926 -12.36 -19.07 -19.99
N THR A 927 -11.60 -17.98 -19.98
CA THR A 927 -11.92 -16.81 -19.15
C THR A 927 -13.02 -15.97 -19.80
N ASP A 928 -13.70 -15.12 -19.03
CA ASP A 928 -14.71 -14.17 -19.55
C ASP A 928 -14.16 -13.28 -20.69
N VAL A 929 -12.84 -13.03 -20.68
CA VAL A 929 -12.12 -12.27 -21.70
C VAL A 929 -11.94 -13.08 -23.01
N ASP A 930 -11.81 -14.40 -22.92
CA ASP A 930 -11.69 -15.28 -24.09
C ASP A 930 -13.03 -15.46 -24.81
N LEU A 931 -14.14 -15.50 -24.06
CA LEU A 931 -15.51 -15.56 -24.60
C LEU A 931 -15.89 -14.29 -25.37
N LEU A 932 -15.45 -13.13 -24.90
CA LEU A 932 -15.65 -11.84 -25.59
C LEU A 932 -14.81 -11.72 -26.87
N ARG A 933 -13.59 -12.29 -26.89
CA ARG A 933 -12.72 -12.31 -28.10
C ARG A 933 -13.23 -13.24 -29.19
N GLN A 934 -13.97 -14.29 -28.84
CA GLN A 934 -14.55 -15.24 -29.80
C GLN A 934 -15.86 -14.76 -30.42
N GLY A 935 -16.34 -13.55 -30.09
CA GLY A 935 -17.52 -12.96 -30.72
C GLY A 935 -18.83 -13.68 -30.40
N VAL A 936 -18.87 -14.44 -29.30
CA VAL A 936 -20.08 -15.15 -28.84
C VAL A 936 -21.13 -14.11 -28.46
N ARG A 937 -22.14 -13.92 -29.30
CA ARG A 937 -23.31 -13.09 -28.99
C ARG A 937 -24.23 -13.88 -28.07
N PHE A 938 -24.48 -13.35 -26.87
CA PHE A 938 -25.55 -13.87 -26.00
C PHE A 938 -26.91 -13.68 -26.69
N PRO A 939 -27.75 -14.72 -26.81
CA PRO A 939 -29.06 -14.58 -27.42
C PRO A 939 -29.99 -13.91 -26.41
N LEU A 940 -30.21 -12.60 -26.56
CA LEU A 940 -31.40 -11.95 -26.01
C LEU A 940 -32.58 -12.25 -26.95
N SER A 941 -33.24 -13.38 -26.73
CA SER A 941 -34.55 -13.65 -27.35
C SER A 941 -35.63 -12.89 -26.58
N MET A 942 -36.11 -11.79 -27.16
CA MET A 942 -37.38 -11.14 -26.76
C MET A 942 -38.57 -11.90 -27.41
N PRO A 943 -39.76 -11.90 -26.79
CA PRO A 943 -40.98 -12.35 -27.48
C PRO A 943 -41.32 -11.36 -28.60
N GLN A 944 -41.61 -11.87 -29.80
CA GLN A 944 -42.14 -11.04 -30.88
C GLN A 944 -43.55 -10.53 -30.51
N PRO A 945 -43.90 -9.26 -30.82
CA PRO A 945 -45.28 -8.82 -30.80
C PRO A 945 -46.04 -9.46 -31.97
N SER A 946 -47.26 -9.90 -31.72
CA SER A 946 -48.21 -10.36 -32.73
C SER A 946 -48.46 -9.27 -33.77
N GLU A 947 -48.19 -9.60 -35.04
CA GLU A 947 -48.55 -8.82 -36.22
C GLU A 947 -50.07 -8.69 -36.33
N GLU A 948 -50.59 -7.47 -36.24
CA GLU A 948 -51.92 -7.13 -36.74
C GLU A 948 -51.74 -6.32 -38.04
N GLN A 949 -52.16 -6.95 -39.14
CA GLN A 949 -52.03 -6.44 -40.50
C GLN A 949 -52.87 -5.18 -40.71
N SER A 950 -52.23 -4.07 -41.07
CA SER A 950 -52.86 -3.03 -41.88
C SER A 950 -51.86 -2.51 -42.91
N GLN A 951 -52.14 -2.83 -44.18
CA GLN A 951 -51.43 -2.27 -45.34
C GLN A 951 -51.77 -0.79 -45.50
N PRO A 952 -50.81 0.02 -45.95
CA PRO A 952 -51.13 0.99 -46.98
C PRO A 952 -50.22 0.88 -48.20
N SER A 953 -50.82 1.29 -49.31
CA SER A 953 -50.37 1.29 -50.69
C SER A 953 -49.07 2.03 -50.97
N ASN A 954 -48.27 1.45 -51.86
CA ASN A 954 -47.16 2.07 -52.58
C ASN A 954 -47.60 3.25 -53.47
N SER A 955 -46.88 4.36 -53.38
CA SER A 955 -46.56 5.31 -54.47
C SER A 955 -45.22 5.97 -54.08
N SER A 956 -44.09 5.51 -54.62
CA SER A 956 -43.42 6.03 -55.82
C SER A 956 -43.08 7.52 -55.77
N ASP A 957 -41.80 7.79 -56.02
CA ASP A 957 -41.19 9.04 -56.49
C ASP A 957 -40.98 10.15 -55.45
N ASP A 958 -39.75 10.33 -54.97
CA ASP A 958 -38.78 11.22 -55.63
C ASP A 958 -37.43 11.21 -54.90
N ALA A 959 -36.37 11.11 -55.71
CA ALA A 959 -35.01 11.38 -55.32
C ALA A 959 -34.82 12.89 -55.27
N ASP A 960 -34.13 13.42 -54.25
CA ASP A 960 -33.24 14.55 -54.50
C ASP A 960 -32.15 14.76 -53.46
N ALA A 961 -31.09 15.34 -54.01
CA ALA A 961 -29.74 15.52 -53.53
C ALA A 961 -29.56 16.27 -52.19
N LEU A 962 -28.41 15.95 -51.59
CA LEU A 962 -27.62 16.79 -50.66
C LEU A 962 -27.57 18.27 -51.11
N PRO A 963 -27.28 19.18 -50.17
CA PRO A 963 -25.90 19.68 -50.19
C PRO A 963 -25.23 19.81 -48.81
N ASN A 964 -23.92 19.57 -48.84
CA ASN A 964 -22.95 20.10 -47.89
C ASN A 964 -23.04 21.64 -47.85
N ASP A 965 -22.77 22.24 -46.70
CA ASP A 965 -21.72 23.26 -46.58
C ASP A 965 -21.45 23.63 -45.10
N GLU A 966 -20.15 23.86 -44.86
CA GLU A 966 -19.43 24.59 -43.79
C GLU A 966 -19.51 24.15 -42.31
#